data_AF-A0A5B0BQC1-F1
#
_entry.id   AF-A0A5B0BQC1-F1
#
_cell.length_a   1.000
_cell.length_b   1.000
_cell.length_c   1.000
_cell.angle_alpha   90.00
_cell.angle_beta   90.00
_cell.angle_gamma   90.00
#
_symmetry.space_group_name_H-M   'P 1'
#
loop_
_entity.id
_entity.type
_entity.pdbx_description
1 polymer ?
#
loop_
_entity_poly.entity_id
_entity_poly.type
_entity_poly.pdbx_seq_one_letter_code
_entity_poly.pdbx_strand_id
1 'polypeptide(L)'
;MPTGPGYPLKALSCVPYGALLCCLASLGTAQAAPYVETGKLGDAASWRSNEFKADWGLGAVHADAAYAAGYTGKGVKLGIFDQPVYALHPEFASPGKVVTIVTEGIRQYTDPYIPVKAGDTFRYDGTPSLGSNGKLGNHGTHVGGIAAGNRDGGPMHGVAFDAQIITAENGDPGPEDGIILGNDGAVYKAGWDALVAGGARIINNSWGIGIGDQYAKGGRDPAFPNFTVNEAQAQFDNIRPILGTVAGGAYQGAIDAARSGVLTIFAAGNDYNRNNPDAISGLAYFVPEIAPNWLSVAALQQNPNTASPDPYVISTFSSRCGYAASFCVSAPGTKIYSSVINGTTLENLTTDYANFNGTSMAAPHVAGSAAVLMERFPYMSGDQISTLLKTTATDLGAPGIDSLYGWGMINLGKAVNGPGMFITAEDIPAEFRIDGAYGSGQFVADLPGIGAVVDAGKPTQRLCTDVHCGLDVWSNNISGHGGLTKQGIGALLLTGSNTYSGPTLVNQGLLAINGSVTSDVTVSNSGVLGGSGRVGSLTAKSGGTVAPGNSIGTLNVAGDVSFDAGSTYAVELSNTSSDQIVAGGKATLNGGTVTLALENSPTLLSQTEAQSLIGRQYNILQAAGGITGSFGAVLPNYLFVGGSLNYAANGVQLDVARNANSFASVATTDNQRSVAVAAEQLGAGNGVYESLLLAPNAASAQGAFQQLSGEIYPALQTALINDNRYLREAVGERLQQGGMGAASQTVDSRGNVWVKALGAWGKTDSRSDTAGYTTSIGGMLAGVDGALDEDTRLGLVAGYSDTSLNMGSDTHSRASVDSYHLGAYAGKEIGAWRLSGGATYSWHRADVKRELQYGEVAGKQKAKVDARSTQLFTESAYRLNLQPLALEPFANLAYVHLDTDGFTEKGDAAALKSGDDNRDLVLSTLGVRALKTFNVTDHQQLDVSGTLGWQHNLSGTESEQHLVFASGSTPFSVESSPMVRDAALVGARVSLALSKDARVNLDYNGLLASKEKVHGVGLSLDWAF
;
A
#
# COMPACT_ATOMS: atom_id res chain seq x y z
N MET A 1 40.39 34.12 38.25
CA MET A 1 40.63 35.47 37.74
C MET A 1 41.06 35.37 36.28
N PRO A 2 40.63 36.24 35.37
CA PRO A 2 39.41 37.07 35.31
C PRO A 2 38.69 36.87 33.93
N THR A 3 37.47 37.28 33.57
CA THR A 3 36.33 38.05 34.13
C THR A 3 35.16 37.92 33.13
N GLY A 4 33.89 37.92 33.62
CA GLY A 4 32.62 37.79 32.86
C GLY A 4 32.20 39.04 32.06
N PRO A 5 30.90 39.42 31.93
CA PRO A 5 29.65 38.95 32.59
C PRO A 5 28.49 38.65 31.59
N GLY A 6 27.24 38.25 31.91
CA GLY A 6 26.51 37.99 33.15
C GLY A 6 24.98 38.02 32.89
N TYR A 7 24.25 37.26 33.73
CA TYR A 7 22.81 37.28 34.08
C TYR A 7 21.79 36.32 33.39
N PRO A 8 21.24 35.36 34.17
CA PRO A 8 20.08 34.52 33.81
C PRO A 8 18.80 34.88 34.61
N LEU A 9 17.64 34.51 34.04
CA LEU A 9 16.32 34.57 34.68
C LEU A 9 16.04 33.31 35.53
N LYS A 10 15.54 33.49 36.75
CA LYS A 10 15.05 32.45 37.67
C LYS A 10 13.52 32.51 37.77
N ALA A 11 12.91 31.33 37.82
CA ALA A 11 11.54 31.08 38.24
C ALA A 11 11.40 31.13 39.77
N LEU A 12 10.20 31.49 40.27
CA LEU A 12 9.56 30.90 41.45
C LEU A 12 8.11 31.40 41.63
N SER A 13 7.33 30.55 42.28
CA SER A 13 5.87 30.42 42.32
C SER A 13 5.23 30.83 43.66
N CYS A 14 3.91 31.14 43.64
CA CYS A 14 2.88 31.06 44.71
C CYS A 14 2.98 32.04 45.91
N VAL A 15 1.94 32.62 46.54
CA VAL A 15 0.45 32.53 46.56
C VAL A 15 -0.08 33.75 47.42
N PRO A 16 -1.40 34.04 47.56
CA PRO A 16 -2.03 35.37 47.61
C PRO A 16 -2.61 35.81 48.98
N TYR A 17 -3.21 37.01 49.05
CA TYR A 17 -4.47 37.41 49.73
C TYR A 17 -4.54 38.94 49.93
N GLY A 18 -5.71 39.55 49.73
CA GLY A 18 -5.97 40.93 50.18
C GLY A 18 -7.11 41.64 49.46
N ALA A 19 -8.35 41.20 49.68
CA ALA A 19 -9.56 41.89 49.26
C ALA A 19 -9.72 43.26 49.97
N LEU A 20 -10.02 44.32 49.23
CA LEU A 20 -10.99 45.38 49.59
C LEU A 20 -11.03 46.44 48.47
N LEU A 21 -12.09 46.43 47.65
CA LEU A 21 -12.72 47.63 47.06
C LEU A 21 -13.96 47.17 46.27
N CYS A 22 -15.00 46.81 47.02
CA CYS A 22 -16.37 46.78 46.52
C CYS A 22 -17.01 48.16 46.72
N CYS A 23 -17.97 48.44 45.84
CA CYS A 23 -19.00 49.47 45.91
C CYS A 23 -18.64 50.82 45.26
N LEU A 24 -18.80 50.89 43.93
CA LEU A 24 -19.69 51.86 43.25
C LEU A 24 -19.60 51.67 41.72
N ALA A 25 -20.58 50.97 41.15
CA ALA A 25 -21.13 51.11 39.78
C ALA A 25 -21.78 49.79 39.31
N SER A 26 -22.83 49.34 40.00
CA SER A 26 -23.75 48.35 39.47
C SER A 26 -24.84 49.07 38.67
N LEU A 27 -24.51 49.48 37.44
CA LEU A 27 -25.51 49.59 36.38
C LEU A 27 -25.31 48.34 35.52
N GLY A 28 -26.12 47.33 35.81
CA GLY A 28 -26.11 46.08 35.06
C GLY A 28 -26.55 46.35 33.63
N THR A 29 -25.61 46.34 32.69
CA THR A 29 -25.92 45.90 31.34
C THR A 29 -26.23 44.41 31.45
N ALA A 30 -27.52 44.06 31.39
CA ALA A 30 -27.91 42.68 31.16
C ALA A 30 -27.29 42.27 29.82
N GLN A 31 -26.17 41.57 29.88
CA GLN A 31 -25.57 40.93 28.71
C GLN A 31 -26.57 39.83 28.33
N ALA A 32 -27.22 39.98 27.17
CA ALA A 32 -28.14 38.99 26.65
C ALA A 32 -27.45 37.61 26.70
N ALA A 33 -28.18 36.58 27.15
CA ALA A 33 -27.66 35.22 27.10
C ALA A 33 -27.23 34.92 25.66
N PRO A 34 -26.06 34.28 25.44
CA PRO A 34 -25.61 33.95 24.09
C PRO A 34 -26.67 33.09 23.39
N TYR A 35 -26.96 33.38 22.12
CA TYR A 35 -27.86 32.58 21.30
C TYR A 35 -27.46 31.10 21.35
N VAL A 36 -28.45 30.22 21.45
CA VAL A 36 -28.25 28.77 21.44
C VAL A 36 -28.91 28.23 20.18
N GLU A 37 -28.10 27.70 19.26
CA GLU A 37 -28.63 27.05 18.06
C GLU A 37 -29.51 25.86 18.45
N THR A 38 -30.68 25.78 17.81
CA THR A 38 -31.67 24.72 18.07
C THR A 38 -31.75 23.68 16.94
N GLY A 39 -31.15 23.99 15.79
CA GLY A 39 -30.95 23.11 14.65
C GLY A 39 -30.07 21.90 15.00
N LYS A 40 -30.42 20.77 14.41
CA LYS A 40 -29.76 19.48 14.60
C LYS A 40 -29.31 18.95 13.25
N LEU A 41 -28.07 18.47 13.19
CA LEU A 41 -27.57 17.79 12.00
C LEU A 41 -28.44 16.58 11.66
N GLY A 42 -28.69 16.36 10.38
CA GLY A 42 -29.56 15.31 9.86
C GLY A 42 -31.06 15.57 9.98
N ASP A 43 -31.50 16.65 10.61
CA ASP A 43 -32.93 16.99 10.79
C ASP A 43 -33.24 18.40 10.25
N ALA A 44 -33.61 18.49 8.96
CA ALA A 44 -33.96 19.76 8.31
C ALA A 44 -35.11 20.50 9.02
N ALA A 45 -36.09 19.80 9.60
CA ALA A 45 -37.23 20.45 10.25
C ALA A 45 -36.80 21.26 11.48
N SER A 46 -35.75 20.80 12.19
CA SER A 46 -35.21 21.50 13.36
C SER A 46 -34.60 22.88 13.06
N TRP A 47 -34.24 23.16 11.80
CA TRP A 47 -33.65 24.43 11.39
C TRP A 47 -34.68 25.52 11.10
N ARG A 48 -35.97 25.17 11.03
CA ARG A 48 -37.09 26.08 10.68
C ARG A 48 -37.58 26.90 11.87
N SER A 49 -36.67 27.67 12.47
CA SER A 49 -36.94 28.64 13.55
C SER A 49 -37.89 29.77 13.08
N ASN A 50 -38.32 30.64 14.01
CA ASN A 50 -39.09 31.83 13.63
C ASN A 50 -38.28 32.77 12.73
N GLU A 51 -37.00 32.94 13.06
CA GLU A 51 -36.01 33.67 12.27
C GLU A 51 -35.90 33.11 10.83
N PHE A 52 -35.82 31.79 10.67
CA PHE A 52 -35.82 31.12 9.35
C PHE A 52 -37.13 31.38 8.57
N LYS A 53 -38.27 31.41 9.26
CA LYS A 53 -39.58 31.59 8.62
C LYS A 53 -39.88 33.05 8.28
N ALA A 54 -39.08 33.99 8.76
CA ALA A 54 -39.26 35.41 8.49
C ALA A 54 -39.04 35.73 7.00
N ASP A 55 -38.10 35.03 6.36
CA ASP A 55 -37.93 35.01 4.92
C ASP A 55 -38.41 33.66 4.34
N TRP A 56 -39.52 33.68 3.62
CA TRP A 56 -40.06 32.47 2.98
C TRP A 56 -39.09 31.88 1.95
N GLY A 57 -38.17 32.70 1.43
CA GLY A 57 -37.21 32.30 0.42
C GLY A 57 -36.23 31.24 0.90
N LEU A 58 -35.86 31.26 2.19
CA LEU A 58 -35.02 30.23 2.81
C LEU A 58 -35.65 28.83 2.69
N GLY A 59 -36.95 28.74 2.92
CA GLY A 59 -37.71 27.49 2.76
C GLY A 59 -37.89 27.09 1.29
N ALA A 60 -38.10 28.05 0.39
CA ALA A 60 -38.30 27.80 -1.03
C ALA A 60 -37.04 27.23 -1.71
N VAL A 61 -35.87 27.72 -1.34
CA VAL A 61 -34.58 27.22 -1.86
C VAL A 61 -34.06 26.00 -1.11
N HIS A 62 -34.80 25.49 -0.11
CA HIS A 62 -34.41 24.36 0.74
C HIS A 62 -33.09 24.57 1.52
N ALA A 63 -32.89 25.77 2.08
CA ALA A 63 -31.68 26.08 2.86
C ALA A 63 -31.58 25.23 4.14
N ASP A 64 -32.72 24.86 4.72
CA ASP A 64 -32.81 23.96 5.88
C ASP A 64 -32.16 22.59 5.65
N ALA A 65 -32.24 22.05 4.43
CA ALA A 65 -31.58 20.80 4.08
C ALA A 65 -30.04 20.92 4.09
N ALA A 66 -29.51 22.06 3.61
CA ALA A 66 -28.07 22.32 3.65
C ALA A 66 -27.57 22.54 5.08
N TYR A 67 -28.34 23.24 5.93
CA TYR A 67 -28.00 23.42 7.34
C TYR A 67 -28.01 22.10 8.10
N ALA A 68 -28.99 21.23 7.84
CA ALA A 68 -29.01 19.88 8.39
C ALA A 68 -27.83 19.02 7.92
N ALA A 69 -27.32 19.27 6.72
CA ALA A 69 -26.09 18.65 6.23
C ALA A 69 -24.80 19.30 6.80
N GLY A 70 -24.94 20.41 7.54
CA GLY A 70 -23.85 21.07 8.26
C GLY A 70 -23.19 22.24 7.53
N TYR A 71 -23.77 22.75 6.44
CA TYR A 71 -23.19 23.82 5.61
C TYR A 71 -23.98 25.11 5.77
N THR A 72 -23.29 26.21 6.06
CA THR A 72 -23.88 27.50 6.46
C THR A 72 -23.23 28.70 5.74
N GLY A 73 -22.30 28.44 4.82
CA GLY A 73 -21.49 29.43 4.11
C GLY A 73 -20.17 29.76 4.81
N LYS A 74 -19.80 29.00 5.84
CA LYS A 74 -18.65 29.28 6.70
C LYS A 74 -17.35 29.32 5.92
N GLY A 75 -16.52 30.31 6.22
CA GLY A 75 -15.19 30.47 5.60
C GLY A 75 -15.23 30.99 4.15
N VAL A 76 -16.41 31.31 3.63
CA VAL A 76 -16.57 31.92 2.30
C VAL A 76 -16.70 33.44 2.41
N LYS A 77 -16.00 34.12 1.50
CA LYS A 77 -16.08 35.57 1.29
C LYS A 77 -17.05 35.88 0.15
N LEU A 78 -18.20 36.46 0.49
CA LEU A 78 -19.26 36.84 -0.43
C LEU A 78 -19.20 38.35 -0.68
N GLY A 79 -18.99 38.73 -1.93
CA GLY A 79 -18.97 40.11 -2.40
C GLY A 79 -20.39 40.67 -2.56
N ILE A 80 -20.69 41.81 -1.95
CA ILE A 80 -21.89 42.62 -2.24
C ILE A 80 -21.44 43.91 -2.90
N PHE A 81 -21.76 44.08 -4.19
CA PHE A 81 -21.50 45.30 -4.92
C PHE A 81 -22.80 46.08 -5.15
N ASP A 82 -23.06 47.04 -4.28
CA ASP A 82 -24.37 47.69 -4.14
C ASP A 82 -24.22 49.06 -3.45
N GLN A 83 -25.32 49.67 -3.01
CA GLN A 83 -25.33 50.62 -1.90
C GLN A 83 -24.62 50.04 -0.66
N PRO A 84 -24.26 50.85 0.35
CA PRO A 84 -23.46 50.37 1.46
C PRO A 84 -24.18 49.31 2.30
N VAL A 85 -23.48 48.22 2.62
CA VAL A 85 -23.88 47.28 3.67
C VAL A 85 -23.47 47.88 5.01
N TYR A 86 -24.43 48.34 5.80
CA TYR A 86 -24.16 49.04 7.05
C TYR A 86 -23.69 48.06 8.14
N ALA A 87 -22.36 47.95 8.30
CA ALA A 87 -21.72 46.96 9.18
C ALA A 87 -22.13 47.05 10.67
N LEU A 88 -22.63 48.20 11.12
CA LEU A 88 -23.10 48.41 12.50
C LEU A 88 -24.56 47.99 12.72
N HIS A 89 -25.24 47.48 11.69
CA HIS A 89 -26.58 46.91 11.86
C HIS A 89 -26.52 45.69 12.81
N PRO A 90 -27.45 45.53 13.77
CA PRO A 90 -27.46 44.41 14.72
C PRO A 90 -27.40 43.03 14.06
N GLU A 91 -28.11 42.86 12.94
CA GLU A 91 -28.07 41.69 12.05
C GLU A 91 -26.65 41.27 11.60
N PHE A 92 -25.66 42.17 11.70
CA PHE A 92 -24.26 41.92 11.32
C PHE A 92 -23.29 42.01 12.50
N ALA A 93 -23.77 41.97 13.75
CA ALA A 93 -22.96 42.21 14.95
C ALA A 93 -21.79 41.23 15.17
N SER A 94 -21.81 40.04 14.57
CA SER A 94 -20.70 39.07 14.62
C SER A 94 -19.35 39.70 14.20
N PRO A 95 -18.25 39.45 14.95
CA PRO A 95 -16.95 40.02 14.61
C PRO A 95 -16.50 39.67 13.19
N GLY A 96 -16.14 40.70 12.41
CA GLY A 96 -15.66 40.53 11.04
C GLY A 96 -16.74 40.09 10.05
N LYS A 97 -18.03 40.19 10.39
CA LYS A 97 -19.14 39.79 9.53
C LYS A 97 -19.21 40.58 8.23
N VAL A 98 -19.05 41.90 8.31
CA VAL A 98 -19.01 42.82 7.17
C VAL A 98 -17.64 43.48 7.13
N VAL A 99 -16.95 43.34 5.99
CA VAL A 99 -15.69 44.03 5.69
C VAL A 99 -15.97 45.02 4.56
N THR A 100 -16.05 46.30 4.90
CA THR A 100 -16.18 47.35 3.89
C THR A 100 -14.82 47.66 3.28
N ILE A 101 -14.71 47.56 1.96
CA ILE A 101 -13.51 47.93 1.24
C ILE A 101 -13.63 49.39 0.81
N VAL A 102 -12.65 50.19 1.22
CA VAL A 102 -12.59 51.60 0.84
C VAL A 102 -12.23 51.71 -0.64
N THR A 103 -13.05 52.40 -1.41
CA THR A 103 -12.77 52.72 -2.82
C THR A 103 -12.74 54.23 -3.00
N GLU A 104 -11.82 54.73 -3.83
CA GLU A 104 -11.68 56.15 -4.11
C GLU A 104 -11.11 56.39 -5.51
N GLY A 105 -11.37 57.57 -6.05
CA GLY A 105 -10.92 57.93 -7.40
C GLY A 105 -11.54 59.22 -7.91
N ILE A 106 -11.48 59.40 -9.24
CA ILE A 106 -12.02 60.57 -9.94
C ILE A 106 -13.13 60.10 -10.88
N ARG A 107 -14.33 60.65 -10.69
CA ARG A 107 -15.52 60.34 -11.50
C ARG A 107 -15.29 60.63 -12.98
N GLN A 108 -15.82 59.77 -13.84
CA GLN A 108 -15.78 59.93 -15.29
C GLN A 108 -17.09 60.43 -15.88
N TYR A 109 -18.18 60.41 -15.10
CA TYR A 109 -19.51 60.75 -15.57
C TYR A 109 -20.11 61.92 -14.79
N THR A 110 -20.82 62.79 -15.51
CA THR A 110 -21.67 63.82 -14.90
C THR A 110 -23.08 63.29 -14.87
N ASP A 111 -23.57 63.04 -13.67
CA ASP A 111 -24.88 62.45 -13.47
C ASP A 111 -25.99 63.52 -13.51
N PRO A 112 -27.06 63.34 -14.29
CA PRO A 112 -28.15 64.30 -14.36
C PRO A 112 -29.14 64.20 -13.17
N TYR A 113 -29.10 63.13 -12.39
CA TYR A 113 -30.08 62.81 -11.34
C TYR A 113 -29.53 62.99 -9.91
N ILE A 114 -28.22 62.87 -9.72
CA ILE A 114 -27.54 63.11 -8.44
C ILE A 114 -26.47 64.21 -8.58
N PRO A 115 -26.15 64.96 -7.52
CA PRO A 115 -25.30 66.16 -7.61
C PRO A 115 -23.80 65.82 -7.71
N VAL A 116 -23.39 65.07 -8.73
CA VAL A 116 -22.00 64.67 -9.01
C VAL A 116 -21.60 64.95 -10.45
N LYS A 117 -20.35 65.30 -10.69
CA LYS A 117 -19.82 65.68 -12.00
C LYS A 117 -18.56 64.89 -12.35
N ALA A 118 -18.33 64.71 -13.64
CA ALA A 118 -17.05 64.19 -14.13
C ALA A 118 -15.91 65.10 -13.64
N GLY A 119 -14.85 64.51 -13.09
CA GLY A 119 -13.76 65.22 -12.44
C GLY A 119 -13.89 65.39 -10.93
N ASP A 120 -15.06 65.13 -10.34
CA ASP A 120 -15.23 65.12 -8.88
C ASP A 120 -14.49 63.91 -8.28
N THR A 121 -13.90 64.11 -7.10
CA THR A 121 -13.36 62.99 -6.31
C THR A 121 -14.50 62.21 -5.67
N PHE A 122 -14.40 60.89 -5.65
CA PHE A 122 -15.27 60.04 -4.83
C PHE A 122 -14.45 59.25 -3.81
N ARG A 123 -15.07 58.94 -2.68
CA ARG A 123 -14.56 58.01 -1.67
C ARG A 123 -15.75 57.34 -1.00
N TYR A 124 -15.74 56.01 -0.99
CA TYR A 124 -16.71 55.19 -0.29
C TYR A 124 -16.00 54.36 0.76
N ASP A 125 -16.40 54.49 2.02
CA ASP A 125 -15.80 53.81 3.16
C ASP A 125 -16.79 53.04 4.05
N GLY A 126 -18.02 52.85 3.54
CA GLY A 126 -19.12 52.16 4.24
C GLY A 126 -20.00 53.09 5.06
N THR A 127 -19.68 54.38 5.11
CA THR A 127 -20.61 55.39 5.63
C THR A 127 -21.80 55.52 4.69
N PRO A 128 -23.06 55.32 5.16
CA PRO A 128 -24.23 55.42 4.30
C PRO A 128 -24.32 56.76 3.55
N SER A 129 -24.38 56.69 2.22
CA SER A 129 -24.56 57.84 1.35
C SER A 129 -26.04 58.19 1.15
N LEU A 130 -26.33 59.42 0.74
CA LEU A 130 -27.69 59.84 0.39
C LEU A 130 -28.02 59.39 -1.03
N GLY A 131 -29.14 58.67 -1.17
CA GLY A 131 -29.71 58.35 -2.47
C GLY A 131 -30.44 59.55 -3.10
N SER A 132 -30.83 59.38 -4.37
CA SER A 132 -31.58 60.37 -5.16
C SER A 132 -32.92 60.81 -4.52
N ASN A 133 -33.48 59.99 -3.63
CA ASN A 133 -34.71 60.26 -2.89
C ASN A 133 -34.50 61.09 -1.59
N GLY A 134 -33.27 61.53 -1.31
CA GLY A 134 -32.93 62.31 -0.11
C GLY A 134 -32.88 61.51 1.20
N LYS A 135 -32.90 60.18 1.13
CA LYS A 135 -32.73 59.27 2.28
C LYS A 135 -31.40 58.55 2.21
N LEU A 136 -30.93 58.04 3.34
CA LEU A 136 -29.75 57.18 3.37
C LEU A 136 -30.01 55.89 2.59
N GLY A 137 -29.05 55.49 1.75
CA GLY A 137 -29.10 54.26 0.97
C GLY A 137 -29.15 53.05 1.89
N ASN A 138 -30.19 52.23 1.76
CA ASN A 138 -30.42 51.05 2.58
C ASN A 138 -30.52 49.74 1.79
N HIS A 139 -30.45 49.82 0.46
CA HIS A 139 -30.66 48.70 -0.43
C HIS A 139 -29.59 47.62 -0.23
N GLY A 140 -28.31 48.00 -0.21
CA GLY A 140 -27.22 47.06 0.02
C GLY A 140 -27.26 46.39 1.39
N THR A 141 -27.71 47.09 2.43
CA THR A 141 -27.95 46.49 3.76
C THR A 141 -29.00 45.38 3.68
N HIS A 142 -30.10 45.61 2.94
CA HIS A 142 -31.16 44.61 2.73
C HIS A 142 -30.65 43.39 1.96
N VAL A 143 -29.93 43.62 0.86
CA VAL A 143 -29.29 42.58 0.04
C VAL A 143 -28.27 41.76 0.86
N GLY A 144 -27.45 42.43 1.65
CA GLY A 144 -26.47 41.79 2.54
C GLY A 144 -27.13 40.92 3.61
N GLY A 145 -28.26 41.35 4.16
CA GLY A 145 -29.04 40.56 5.12
C GLY A 145 -29.60 39.27 4.51
N ILE A 146 -30.11 39.32 3.28
CA ILE A 146 -30.62 38.12 2.58
C ILE A 146 -29.49 37.14 2.29
N ALA A 147 -28.36 37.64 1.79
CA ALA A 147 -27.24 36.78 1.41
C ALA A 147 -26.62 36.11 2.62
N ALA A 148 -26.35 36.88 3.68
CA ALA A 148 -25.55 36.44 4.80
C ALA A 148 -25.83 37.20 6.11
N GLY A 149 -27.05 37.61 6.44
CA GLY A 149 -27.41 38.06 7.81
C GLY A 149 -27.07 37.00 8.87
N ASN A 150 -26.72 37.40 10.09
CA ASN A 150 -26.36 36.45 11.15
C ASN A 150 -27.54 35.56 11.52
N ARG A 151 -27.25 34.37 12.03
CA ARG A 151 -28.24 33.55 12.70
C ARG A 151 -28.02 33.65 14.20
N ASP A 152 -28.84 34.44 14.87
CA ASP A 152 -28.66 34.83 16.26
C ASP A 152 -29.96 34.80 17.08
N GLY A 153 -31.04 34.25 16.50
CA GLY A 153 -32.36 34.21 17.12
C GLY A 153 -33.10 35.54 17.05
N GLY A 154 -32.57 36.48 16.26
CA GLY A 154 -33.15 37.77 15.96
C GLY A 154 -34.30 37.70 14.95
N PRO A 155 -34.58 38.82 14.25
CA PRO A 155 -35.73 38.94 13.37
C PRO A 155 -35.64 38.14 12.06
N MET A 156 -34.45 37.96 11.50
CA MET A 156 -34.21 37.22 10.26
C MET A 156 -32.77 36.68 10.24
N HIS A 157 -32.42 35.88 9.24
CA HIS A 157 -31.04 35.52 8.94
C HIS A 157 -30.86 35.32 7.44
N GLY A 158 -29.62 35.40 6.94
CA GLY A 158 -29.33 35.16 5.53
C GLY A 158 -29.22 33.69 5.15
N VAL A 159 -29.20 33.40 3.85
CA VAL A 159 -28.99 32.02 3.34
C VAL A 159 -27.64 31.46 3.81
N ALA A 160 -26.58 32.25 3.73
CA ALA A 160 -25.22 31.89 4.16
C ALA A 160 -24.84 32.63 5.45
N PHE A 161 -25.56 32.35 6.54
CA PHE A 161 -25.44 33.12 7.78
C PHE A 161 -24.06 33.07 8.46
N ASP A 162 -23.17 32.14 8.09
CA ASP A 162 -21.78 32.11 8.57
C ASP A 162 -20.74 32.63 7.54
N ALA A 163 -21.18 33.07 6.35
CA ALA A 163 -20.29 33.70 5.39
C ALA A 163 -19.88 35.11 5.83
N GLN A 164 -18.68 35.53 5.42
CA GLN A 164 -18.22 36.91 5.56
C GLN A 164 -18.69 37.72 4.35
N ILE A 165 -19.33 38.87 4.61
CA ILE A 165 -19.65 39.86 3.59
C ILE A 165 -18.43 40.74 3.38
N ILE A 166 -18.02 40.88 2.13
CA ILE A 166 -17.05 41.86 1.67
C ILE A 166 -17.81 42.79 0.74
N THR A 167 -17.80 44.09 0.99
CA THR A 167 -18.66 45.03 0.25
C THR A 167 -17.87 46.18 -0.34
N ALA A 168 -18.25 46.57 -1.55
CA ALA A 168 -17.84 47.81 -2.19
C ALA A 168 -19.10 48.58 -2.55
N GLU A 169 -19.07 49.89 -2.37
CA GLU A 169 -20.19 50.76 -2.69
C GLU A 169 -20.09 51.24 -4.14
N ASN A 170 -21.18 51.15 -4.89
CA ASN A 170 -21.26 51.66 -6.28
C ASN A 170 -21.81 53.09 -6.38
N GLY A 171 -22.29 53.66 -5.26
CA GLY A 171 -22.78 55.02 -5.18
C GLY A 171 -24.20 55.27 -5.70
N ASP A 172 -24.87 54.22 -6.21
CA ASP A 172 -26.24 54.21 -6.75
C ASP A 172 -26.62 55.46 -7.59
N PRO A 173 -26.12 55.56 -8.84
CA PRO A 173 -26.17 56.77 -9.66
C PRO A 173 -27.54 57.10 -10.27
N GLY A 174 -28.64 56.96 -9.52
CA GLY A 174 -29.97 57.40 -9.96
C GLY A 174 -30.68 56.40 -10.90
N PRO A 175 -31.84 56.78 -11.47
CA PRO A 175 -32.71 55.85 -12.20
C PRO A 175 -32.02 55.22 -13.41
N GLU A 176 -32.19 53.91 -13.54
CA GLU A 176 -31.62 53.08 -14.59
C GLU A 176 -32.43 53.24 -15.90
N ASP A 177 -32.28 54.40 -16.56
CA ASP A 177 -33.10 54.78 -17.74
C ASP A 177 -32.48 54.38 -19.08
N GLY A 178 -31.53 53.43 -19.10
CA GLY A 178 -30.84 52.99 -20.31
C GLY A 178 -29.52 53.73 -20.62
N ILE A 179 -28.97 54.49 -19.67
CA ILE A 179 -27.76 55.31 -19.88
C ILE A 179 -26.49 54.53 -19.53
N ILE A 180 -25.77 54.07 -20.55
CA ILE A 180 -24.57 53.23 -20.38
C ILE A 180 -23.45 53.89 -19.57
N LEU A 181 -23.26 55.20 -19.73
CA LEU A 181 -22.22 55.94 -18.98
C LEU A 181 -22.67 56.30 -17.55
N GLY A 182 -23.95 56.09 -17.20
CA GLY A 182 -24.50 56.31 -15.86
C GLY A 182 -23.81 55.45 -14.80
N ASN A 183 -23.42 54.23 -15.20
CA ASN A 183 -22.51 53.40 -14.43
C ASN A 183 -21.08 53.97 -14.53
N ASP A 184 -20.75 54.93 -13.66
CA ASP A 184 -19.45 55.65 -13.70
C ASP A 184 -18.27 54.67 -13.69
N GLY A 185 -17.60 54.56 -14.83
CA GLY A 185 -16.58 53.53 -15.02
C GLY A 185 -15.44 53.55 -14.02
N ALA A 186 -15.08 54.70 -13.44
CA ALA A 186 -14.03 54.76 -12.41
C ALA A 186 -14.52 54.22 -11.06
N VAL A 187 -15.75 54.55 -10.65
CA VAL A 187 -16.35 54.04 -9.41
C VAL A 187 -16.49 52.52 -9.50
N TYR A 188 -17.08 52.03 -10.58
CA TYR A 188 -17.36 50.62 -10.70
C TYR A 188 -16.09 49.77 -10.86
N LYS A 189 -15.08 50.25 -11.61
CA LYS A 189 -13.81 49.54 -11.75
C LYS A 189 -13.08 49.42 -10.41
N ALA A 190 -13.08 50.49 -9.61
CA ALA A 190 -12.47 50.47 -8.28
C ALA A 190 -13.15 49.43 -7.37
N GLY A 191 -14.49 49.35 -7.39
CA GLY A 191 -15.24 48.35 -6.64
C GLY A 191 -14.97 46.91 -7.10
N TRP A 192 -14.99 46.65 -8.42
CA TRP A 192 -14.66 45.33 -8.97
C TRP A 192 -13.25 44.87 -8.57
N ASP A 193 -12.25 45.72 -8.79
CA ASP A 193 -10.86 45.41 -8.48
C ASP A 193 -10.67 45.16 -6.98
N ALA A 194 -11.30 45.99 -6.15
CA ALA A 194 -11.29 45.87 -4.70
C ALA A 194 -11.91 44.55 -4.21
N LEU A 195 -13.08 44.18 -4.73
CA LEU A 195 -13.78 42.95 -4.34
C LEU A 195 -12.97 41.70 -4.72
N VAL A 196 -12.43 41.68 -5.95
CA VAL A 196 -11.58 40.59 -6.43
C VAL A 196 -10.29 40.50 -5.60
N ALA A 197 -9.62 41.63 -5.35
CA ALA A 197 -8.41 41.67 -4.52
C ALA A 197 -8.66 41.29 -3.05
N GLY A 198 -9.87 41.56 -2.54
CA GLY A 198 -10.32 41.16 -1.21
C GLY A 198 -10.56 39.65 -1.07
N GLY A 199 -10.51 38.91 -2.17
CA GLY A 199 -10.69 37.46 -2.24
C GLY A 199 -12.16 37.03 -2.31
N ALA A 200 -13.06 37.88 -2.82
CA ALA A 200 -14.42 37.47 -3.12
C ALA A 200 -14.41 36.34 -4.14
N ARG A 201 -15.12 35.24 -3.85
CA ARG A 201 -15.34 34.15 -4.81
C ARG A 201 -16.68 34.26 -5.54
N ILE A 202 -17.58 35.04 -4.96
CA ILE A 202 -18.92 35.33 -5.46
C ILE A 202 -19.09 36.84 -5.36
N ILE A 203 -19.66 37.48 -6.36
CA ILE A 203 -20.06 38.90 -6.28
C ILE A 203 -21.50 39.02 -6.73
N ASN A 204 -22.36 39.46 -5.81
CA ASN A 204 -23.76 39.79 -6.04
C ASN A 204 -23.90 41.24 -6.50
N ASN A 205 -24.67 41.46 -7.56
CA ASN A 205 -24.91 42.77 -8.17
C ASN A 205 -26.42 42.98 -8.33
N SER A 206 -26.88 44.11 -7.83
CA SER A 206 -28.31 44.48 -7.85
C SER A 206 -28.56 45.79 -8.60
N TRP A 207 -27.71 46.09 -9.57
CA TRP A 207 -27.72 47.30 -10.40
C TRP A 207 -27.68 46.92 -11.88
N GLY A 208 -28.13 47.82 -12.73
CA GLY A 208 -28.22 47.63 -14.18
C GLY A 208 -27.83 48.87 -14.99
N ILE A 209 -28.06 48.80 -16.29
CA ILE A 209 -28.19 49.96 -17.19
C ILE A 209 -29.66 50.41 -17.21
N GLY A 210 -30.56 49.44 -17.01
CA GLY A 210 -32.00 49.53 -17.11
C GLY A 210 -32.49 49.73 -18.53
N ILE A 211 -33.81 49.86 -18.69
CA ILE A 211 -34.47 49.96 -20.00
C ILE A 211 -35.23 51.28 -20.10
N GLY A 212 -35.31 51.84 -21.31
CA GLY A 212 -36.01 53.11 -21.51
C GLY A 212 -37.50 53.06 -21.13
N ASP A 213 -38.00 54.15 -20.56
CA ASP A 213 -39.40 54.37 -20.12
C ASP A 213 -40.48 53.88 -21.09
N GLN A 214 -40.22 53.91 -22.39
CA GLN A 214 -41.15 53.44 -23.42
C GLN A 214 -41.50 51.95 -23.28
N TYR A 215 -40.59 51.14 -22.72
CA TYR A 215 -40.76 49.70 -22.50
C TYR A 215 -41.35 49.39 -21.12
N ALA A 216 -41.11 50.24 -20.13
CA ALA A 216 -41.65 50.09 -18.78
C ALA A 216 -43.18 50.34 -18.71
N LYS A 217 -43.72 51.16 -19.62
CA LYS A 217 -45.15 51.56 -19.62
C LYS A 217 -46.14 50.45 -20.02
N GLY A 218 -45.66 49.40 -20.70
CA GLY A 218 -46.50 48.32 -21.23
C GLY A 218 -46.80 47.19 -20.25
N GLY A 219 -45.96 47.01 -19.23
CA GLY A 219 -46.09 45.96 -18.22
C GLY A 219 -46.35 44.57 -18.81
N ARG A 220 -47.52 44.00 -18.49
CA ARG A 220 -47.96 42.66 -18.93
C ARG A 220 -48.77 42.66 -20.21
N ASP A 221 -48.95 43.80 -20.86
CA ASP A 221 -49.74 43.90 -22.09
C ASP A 221 -48.89 43.49 -23.30
N PRO A 222 -49.21 42.39 -23.99
CA PRO A 222 -48.48 41.98 -25.19
C PRO A 222 -48.60 42.99 -26.35
N ALA A 223 -49.53 43.94 -26.29
CA ALA A 223 -49.71 44.97 -27.32
C ALA A 223 -48.71 46.13 -27.21
N PHE A 224 -48.00 46.27 -26.08
CA PHE A 224 -46.98 47.29 -25.89
C PHE A 224 -45.58 46.77 -26.30
N PRO A 225 -44.67 47.66 -26.77
CA PRO A 225 -43.29 47.30 -27.06
C PRO A 225 -42.59 46.72 -25.82
N ASN A 226 -41.91 45.59 -25.99
CA ASN A 226 -41.15 44.93 -24.94
C ASN A 226 -39.66 44.97 -25.30
N PHE A 227 -38.80 45.11 -24.31
CA PHE A 227 -37.36 45.06 -24.46
C PHE A 227 -36.91 43.67 -24.93
N THR A 228 -36.29 43.62 -26.11
CA THR A 228 -35.88 42.43 -26.87
C THR A 228 -34.37 42.21 -26.81
N VAL A 229 -33.92 41.02 -27.23
CA VAL A 229 -32.48 40.73 -27.38
C VAL A 229 -31.78 41.69 -28.36
N ASN A 230 -32.50 42.21 -29.38
CA ASN A 230 -31.93 43.18 -30.32
C ASN A 230 -31.68 44.54 -29.66
N GLU A 231 -32.51 44.94 -28.70
CA GLU A 231 -32.32 46.18 -27.94
C GLU A 231 -31.22 46.02 -26.90
N ALA A 232 -31.12 44.84 -26.26
CA ALA A 232 -29.97 44.49 -25.45
C ALA A 232 -28.66 44.48 -26.28
N GLN A 233 -28.69 43.95 -27.51
CA GLN A 233 -27.57 44.02 -28.44
C GLN A 233 -27.19 45.46 -28.78
N ALA A 234 -28.18 46.34 -28.99
CA ALA A 234 -27.92 47.76 -29.23
C ALA A 234 -27.27 48.45 -28.02
N GLN A 235 -27.66 48.09 -26.79
CA GLN A 235 -26.95 48.54 -25.59
C GLN A 235 -25.51 48.02 -25.58
N PHE A 236 -25.29 46.74 -25.88
CA PHE A 236 -23.94 46.16 -25.93
C PHE A 236 -23.07 46.78 -27.04
N ASP A 237 -23.64 47.11 -28.20
CA ASP A 237 -22.90 47.78 -29.28
C ASP A 237 -22.36 49.15 -28.88
N ASN A 238 -23.01 49.81 -27.91
CA ASN A 238 -22.54 51.05 -27.29
C ASN A 238 -21.53 50.81 -26.14
N ILE A 239 -21.59 49.66 -25.46
CA ILE A 239 -20.60 49.24 -24.44
C ILE A 239 -19.28 48.83 -25.10
N ARG A 240 -19.35 48.05 -26.19
CA ARG A 240 -18.20 47.47 -26.88
C ARG A 240 -17.06 48.47 -27.16
N PRO A 241 -17.29 49.69 -27.69
CA PRO A 241 -16.20 50.63 -28.00
C PRO A 241 -15.52 51.24 -26.77
N ILE A 242 -16.15 51.19 -25.58
CA ILE A 242 -15.58 51.76 -24.35
C ILE A 242 -14.89 50.71 -23.46
N LEU A 243 -14.98 49.42 -23.80
CA LEU A 243 -14.24 48.35 -23.11
C LEU A 243 -12.72 48.63 -23.15
N GLY A 244 -12.03 48.38 -22.04
CA GLY A 244 -10.61 48.71 -21.87
C GLY A 244 -10.29 50.19 -21.61
N THR A 245 -11.29 51.08 -21.61
CA THR A 245 -11.14 52.49 -21.21
C THR A 245 -11.62 52.71 -19.77
N VAL A 246 -11.29 53.86 -19.16
CA VAL A 246 -11.79 54.20 -17.81
C VAL A 246 -13.32 54.32 -17.80
N ALA A 247 -13.94 54.87 -18.84
CA ALA A 247 -15.40 55.01 -18.95
C ALA A 247 -16.12 53.66 -19.03
N GLY A 248 -15.50 52.65 -19.65
CA GLY A 248 -16.05 51.29 -19.70
C GLY A 248 -15.74 50.43 -18.48
N GLY A 249 -15.17 51.01 -17.41
CA GLY A 249 -14.68 50.28 -16.24
C GLY A 249 -15.74 49.44 -15.51
N ALA A 250 -17.02 49.83 -15.57
CA ALA A 250 -18.12 49.04 -15.00
C ALA A 250 -18.29 47.67 -15.69
N TYR A 251 -18.22 47.66 -17.01
CA TYR A 251 -18.39 46.48 -17.86
C TYR A 251 -17.10 45.65 -17.92
N GLN A 252 -15.96 46.32 -18.11
CA GLN A 252 -14.66 45.65 -18.15
C GLN A 252 -14.34 44.98 -16.81
N GLY A 253 -14.61 45.64 -15.68
CA GLY A 253 -14.41 45.06 -14.35
C GLY A 253 -15.26 43.80 -14.12
N ALA A 254 -16.52 43.79 -14.56
CA ALA A 254 -17.38 42.62 -14.48
C ALA A 254 -16.87 41.45 -15.34
N ILE A 255 -16.42 41.73 -16.58
CA ILE A 255 -15.82 40.75 -17.47
C ILE A 255 -14.54 40.17 -16.85
N ASP A 256 -13.67 41.02 -16.31
CA ASP A 256 -12.40 40.61 -15.72
C ASP A 256 -12.61 39.77 -14.45
N ALA A 257 -13.58 40.14 -13.61
CA ALA A 257 -13.97 39.37 -12.44
C ALA A 257 -14.41 37.95 -12.83
N ALA A 258 -15.35 37.82 -13.78
CA ALA A 258 -15.83 36.51 -14.24
C ALA A 258 -14.73 35.68 -14.91
N ARG A 259 -13.84 36.31 -15.71
CA ARG A 259 -12.65 35.64 -16.29
C ARG A 259 -11.66 35.15 -15.24
N SER A 260 -11.60 35.81 -14.09
CA SER A 260 -10.71 35.40 -12.99
C SER A 260 -11.21 34.18 -12.20
N GLY A 261 -12.42 33.68 -12.49
CA GLY A 261 -13.04 32.55 -11.82
C GLY A 261 -13.98 32.92 -10.67
N VAL A 262 -14.27 34.22 -10.50
CA VAL A 262 -15.28 34.71 -9.56
C VAL A 262 -16.67 34.50 -10.14
N LEU A 263 -17.58 33.91 -9.37
CA LEU A 263 -18.96 33.74 -9.78
C LEU A 263 -19.70 35.08 -9.65
N THR A 264 -20.05 35.66 -10.79
CA THR A 264 -20.73 36.96 -10.89
C THR A 264 -22.23 36.76 -11.05
N ILE A 265 -23.00 37.28 -10.10
CA ILE A 265 -24.46 37.13 -10.03
C ILE A 265 -25.09 38.49 -10.24
N PHE A 266 -26.04 38.58 -11.18
CA PHE A 266 -26.76 39.80 -11.52
C PHE A 266 -28.26 39.63 -11.41
N ALA A 267 -28.92 40.59 -10.79
CA ALA A 267 -30.36 40.74 -10.85
C ALA A 267 -30.82 40.93 -12.31
N ALA A 268 -31.88 40.22 -12.74
CA ALA A 268 -32.34 40.26 -14.13
C ALA A 268 -32.98 41.60 -14.56
N GLY A 269 -33.41 42.43 -13.63
CA GLY A 269 -34.10 43.71 -13.88
C GLY A 269 -35.55 43.70 -13.38
N ASN A 270 -36.11 44.88 -13.15
CA ASN A 270 -37.44 45.06 -12.55
C ASN A 270 -38.46 45.63 -13.55
N ASP A 271 -38.35 45.21 -14.81
CA ASP A 271 -39.02 45.86 -15.93
C ASP A 271 -40.29 45.16 -16.39
N TYR A 272 -40.94 44.40 -15.52
CA TYR A 272 -42.10 43.56 -15.80
C TYR A 272 -41.82 42.32 -16.67
N ASN A 273 -42.58 41.25 -16.41
CA ASN A 273 -42.32 39.88 -16.89
C ASN A 273 -42.37 39.61 -18.41
N ARG A 274 -42.51 40.65 -19.24
CA ARG A 274 -42.37 40.56 -20.69
C ARG A 274 -41.02 41.06 -21.21
N ASN A 275 -40.26 41.77 -20.39
CA ASN A 275 -38.97 42.34 -20.79
C ASN A 275 -37.82 41.37 -20.50
N ASN A 276 -36.85 41.32 -21.41
CA ASN A 276 -35.60 40.58 -21.23
C ASN A 276 -34.65 41.37 -20.30
N PRO A 277 -33.61 40.72 -19.75
CA PRO A 277 -32.58 41.44 -19.01
C PRO A 277 -31.88 42.47 -19.90
N ASP A 278 -31.35 43.52 -19.30
CA ASP A 278 -30.52 44.50 -20.00
C ASP A 278 -29.14 43.92 -20.37
N ALA A 279 -28.34 44.70 -21.10
CA ALA A 279 -27.04 44.22 -21.58
C ALA A 279 -26.02 43.90 -20.49
N ILE A 280 -26.07 44.52 -19.30
CA ILE A 280 -25.14 44.17 -18.22
C ILE A 280 -25.63 42.92 -17.49
N SER A 281 -26.91 42.82 -17.15
CA SER A 281 -27.47 41.66 -16.47
C SER A 281 -27.35 40.39 -17.32
N GLY A 282 -27.45 40.53 -18.65
CA GLY A 282 -27.24 39.47 -19.63
C GLY A 282 -25.88 39.49 -20.34
N LEU A 283 -24.84 40.13 -19.78
CA LEU A 283 -23.56 40.39 -20.47
C LEU A 283 -22.90 39.14 -21.05
N ALA A 284 -23.05 38.01 -20.36
CA ALA A 284 -22.52 36.71 -20.78
C ALA A 284 -23.08 36.20 -22.12
N TYR A 285 -24.20 36.73 -22.60
CA TYR A 285 -24.67 36.44 -23.97
C TYR A 285 -23.78 37.09 -25.03
N PHE A 286 -23.30 38.30 -24.77
CA PHE A 286 -22.48 39.09 -25.70
C PHE A 286 -20.98 38.83 -25.53
N VAL A 287 -20.57 38.27 -24.39
CA VAL A 287 -19.21 37.88 -24.05
C VAL A 287 -19.22 36.39 -23.63
N PRO A 288 -19.44 35.44 -24.56
CA PRO A 288 -19.75 34.04 -24.22
C PRO A 288 -18.77 33.36 -23.29
N GLU A 289 -17.49 33.74 -23.33
CA GLU A 289 -16.45 33.14 -22.50
C GLU A 289 -16.62 33.37 -20.99
N ILE A 290 -17.44 34.34 -20.56
CA ILE A 290 -17.73 34.57 -19.14
C ILE A 290 -18.97 33.83 -18.64
N ALA A 291 -19.79 33.28 -19.55
CA ALA A 291 -21.03 32.58 -19.20
C ALA A 291 -20.88 31.46 -18.16
N PRO A 292 -19.78 30.68 -18.12
CA PRO A 292 -19.59 29.70 -17.07
C PRO A 292 -19.60 30.29 -15.65
N ASN A 293 -19.02 31.49 -15.47
CA ASN A 293 -18.93 32.19 -14.19
C ASN A 293 -19.99 33.30 -14.02
N TRP A 294 -21.06 33.30 -14.82
CA TRP A 294 -22.10 34.32 -14.78
C TRP A 294 -23.48 33.72 -14.52
N LEU A 295 -24.28 34.38 -13.68
CA LEU A 295 -25.69 34.04 -13.48
C LEU A 295 -26.57 35.29 -13.50
N SER A 296 -27.60 35.27 -14.34
CA SER A 296 -28.72 36.23 -14.23
C SER A 296 -29.80 35.64 -13.33
N VAL A 297 -30.47 36.48 -12.54
CA VAL A 297 -31.44 36.01 -11.54
C VAL A 297 -32.80 36.69 -11.70
N ALA A 298 -33.79 35.90 -12.11
CA ALA A 298 -35.19 36.32 -12.16
C ALA A 298 -35.86 36.16 -10.78
N ALA A 299 -36.83 37.03 -10.48
CA ALA A 299 -37.54 37.06 -9.21
C ALA A 299 -38.85 36.25 -9.25
N LEU A 300 -39.04 35.46 -8.19
CA LEU A 300 -40.24 34.68 -7.93
C LEU A 300 -41.05 35.29 -6.79
N GLN A 301 -42.34 34.98 -6.82
CA GLN A 301 -43.28 35.20 -5.74
C GLN A 301 -44.01 33.92 -5.40
N GLN A 302 -44.48 33.80 -4.15
CA GLN A 302 -45.50 32.82 -3.80
C GLN A 302 -46.72 33.01 -4.71
N ASN A 303 -47.25 31.90 -5.21
CA ASN A 303 -48.37 31.92 -6.14
C ASN A 303 -49.61 32.53 -5.44
N PRO A 304 -50.16 33.64 -5.96
CA PRO A 304 -51.38 34.22 -5.40
C PRO A 304 -52.58 33.26 -5.47
N ASN A 305 -52.56 32.33 -6.44
CA ASN A 305 -53.52 31.24 -6.51
C ASN A 305 -53.03 30.06 -5.67
N THR A 306 -53.47 30.00 -4.41
CA THR A 306 -53.10 28.94 -3.46
C THR A 306 -53.65 27.55 -3.81
N ALA A 307 -54.57 27.45 -4.78
CA ALA A 307 -55.06 26.20 -5.33
C ALA A 307 -54.21 25.69 -6.52
N SER A 308 -53.24 26.48 -6.99
CA SER A 308 -52.31 26.07 -8.04
C SER A 308 -51.42 24.91 -7.57
N PRO A 309 -51.13 23.91 -8.42
CA PRO A 309 -50.13 22.90 -8.11
C PRO A 309 -48.73 23.50 -8.01
N ASP A 310 -48.48 24.61 -8.70
CA ASP A 310 -47.22 25.35 -8.66
C ASP A 310 -47.23 26.39 -7.53
N PRO A 311 -46.43 26.20 -6.45
CA PRO A 311 -46.43 27.10 -5.30
C PRO A 311 -45.76 28.45 -5.57
N TYR A 312 -45.01 28.57 -6.66
CA TYR A 312 -44.24 29.76 -7.03
C TYR A 312 -44.48 30.14 -8.48
N VAL A 313 -44.51 31.44 -8.76
CA VAL A 313 -44.65 32.00 -10.11
C VAL A 313 -43.71 33.18 -10.28
N ILE A 314 -43.40 33.53 -11.52
CA ILE A 314 -42.60 34.72 -11.83
C ILE A 314 -43.26 35.97 -11.23
N SER A 315 -42.46 36.81 -10.59
CA SER A 315 -42.93 38.09 -10.06
C SER A 315 -43.39 39.02 -11.16
N THR A 316 -44.44 39.80 -10.91
CA THR A 316 -45.05 40.65 -11.94
C THR A 316 -44.08 41.68 -12.51
N PHE A 317 -43.17 42.17 -11.67
CA PHE A 317 -42.14 43.16 -11.98
C PHE A 317 -40.85 42.54 -12.50
N SER A 318 -40.61 41.24 -12.33
CA SER A 318 -39.33 40.65 -12.72
C SER A 318 -39.17 40.72 -14.23
N SER A 319 -38.05 41.22 -14.73
CA SER A 319 -37.60 40.85 -16.08
C SER A 319 -37.42 39.33 -16.13
N ARG A 320 -37.81 38.73 -17.25
CA ARG A 320 -37.69 37.27 -17.45
C ARG A 320 -36.27 36.90 -17.82
N CYS A 321 -35.91 35.62 -17.71
CA CYS A 321 -34.58 35.16 -18.13
C CYS A 321 -34.28 35.42 -19.61
N GLY A 322 -35.27 35.29 -20.49
CA GLY A 322 -35.17 35.77 -21.87
C GLY A 322 -34.05 35.10 -22.67
N TYR A 323 -33.27 35.92 -23.39
CA TYR A 323 -32.08 35.45 -24.12
C TYR A 323 -30.95 34.94 -23.22
N ALA A 324 -30.99 35.25 -21.91
CA ALA A 324 -30.02 34.77 -20.92
C ALA A 324 -30.40 33.40 -20.34
N ALA A 325 -31.46 32.75 -20.81
CA ALA A 325 -32.02 31.53 -20.22
C ALA A 325 -30.98 30.41 -19.96
N SER A 326 -29.97 30.25 -20.82
CA SER A 326 -28.94 29.20 -20.65
C SER A 326 -27.97 29.45 -19.48
N PHE A 327 -27.94 30.66 -18.91
CA PHE A 327 -27.18 31.01 -17.71
C PHE A 327 -28.03 31.78 -16.68
N CYS A 328 -29.36 31.66 -16.75
CA CYS A 328 -30.27 32.31 -15.83
C CYS A 328 -30.95 31.30 -14.90
N VAL A 329 -31.10 31.68 -13.64
CA VAL A 329 -31.87 30.94 -12.63
C VAL A 329 -32.94 31.86 -12.03
N SER A 330 -33.91 31.27 -11.35
CA SER A 330 -34.94 32.01 -10.63
C SER A 330 -34.78 31.85 -9.12
N ALA A 331 -35.14 32.88 -8.35
CA ALA A 331 -35.08 32.85 -6.90
C ALA A 331 -36.15 33.75 -6.23
N PRO A 332 -36.46 33.55 -4.94
CA PRO A 332 -37.42 34.37 -4.19
C PRO A 332 -37.08 35.87 -4.21
N GLY A 333 -37.99 36.72 -4.71
CA GLY A 333 -37.75 38.16 -4.83
C GLY A 333 -38.91 39.06 -4.43
N THR A 334 -40.03 38.50 -3.92
CA THR A 334 -41.23 39.26 -3.54
C THR A 334 -41.54 39.09 -2.07
N LYS A 335 -41.79 40.20 -1.37
CA LYS A 335 -42.01 40.29 0.08
C LYS A 335 -40.90 39.58 0.84
N ILE A 336 -39.66 39.95 0.51
CA ILE A 336 -38.47 39.42 1.17
C ILE A 336 -38.14 40.34 2.35
N TYR A 337 -38.19 39.78 3.55
CA TYR A 337 -37.96 40.49 4.80
C TYR A 337 -36.47 40.45 5.15
N SER A 338 -35.84 41.62 5.30
CA SER A 338 -34.41 41.73 5.61
C SER A 338 -34.08 43.05 6.32
N SER A 339 -32.83 43.17 6.76
CA SER A 339 -32.28 44.32 7.46
C SER A 339 -32.29 45.58 6.61
N VAL A 340 -32.61 46.72 7.21
CA VAL A 340 -32.58 48.03 6.56
C VAL A 340 -32.03 49.09 7.52
N ILE A 341 -31.57 50.19 6.95
CA ILE A 341 -31.42 51.44 7.68
C ILE A 341 -32.48 52.43 7.23
N ASN A 342 -32.86 53.33 8.14
CA ASN A 342 -33.74 54.45 7.89
C ASN A 342 -33.02 55.74 8.34
N GLY A 343 -33.35 56.86 7.72
CA GLY A 343 -32.78 58.15 8.06
C GLY A 343 -32.52 59.02 6.83
N THR A 344 -32.21 60.28 7.09
CA THR A 344 -31.82 61.28 6.09
C THR A 344 -30.48 61.93 6.44
N THR A 345 -29.90 61.64 7.61
CA THR A 345 -28.55 62.02 8.04
C THR A 345 -27.98 60.94 8.95
N LEU A 346 -26.66 60.94 9.16
CA LEU A 346 -26.03 59.96 10.07
C LEU A 346 -26.50 60.12 11.52
N GLU A 347 -26.88 61.33 11.93
CA GLU A 347 -27.37 61.61 13.29
C GLU A 347 -28.77 61.04 13.56
N ASN A 348 -29.61 60.88 12.53
CA ASN A 348 -30.95 60.32 12.65
C ASN A 348 -31.08 58.89 12.11
N LEU A 349 -29.94 58.25 11.82
CA LEU A 349 -29.89 56.86 11.33
C LEU A 349 -30.46 55.90 12.38
N THR A 350 -31.42 55.09 11.97
CA THR A 350 -31.94 53.95 12.76
C THR A 350 -31.84 52.65 11.96
N THR A 351 -31.66 51.54 12.66
CA THR A 351 -31.67 50.19 12.08
C THR A 351 -33.07 49.58 12.26
N ASP A 352 -33.56 48.86 11.25
CA ASP A 352 -34.89 48.24 11.23
C ASP A 352 -34.92 47.05 10.24
N TYR A 353 -36.09 46.47 10.00
CA TYR A 353 -36.28 45.37 9.08
C TYR A 353 -37.52 45.61 8.22
N ALA A 354 -37.43 45.38 6.90
CA ALA A 354 -38.51 45.68 5.98
C ALA A 354 -38.64 44.66 4.85
N ASN A 355 -39.85 44.60 4.27
CA ASN A 355 -40.14 43.78 3.10
C ASN A 355 -39.88 44.56 1.81
N PHE A 356 -38.94 44.11 0.99
CA PHE A 356 -38.71 44.64 -0.35
C PHE A 356 -39.17 43.65 -1.44
N ASN A 357 -39.37 44.18 -2.64
CA ASN A 357 -39.67 43.43 -3.85
C ASN A 357 -38.65 43.82 -4.92
N GLY A 358 -38.00 42.84 -5.55
CA GLY A 358 -37.09 43.08 -6.66
C GLY A 358 -36.31 41.83 -7.06
N THR A 359 -35.80 41.80 -8.28
CA THR A 359 -34.72 40.86 -8.67
C THR A 359 -33.48 41.06 -7.82
N SER A 360 -33.30 42.27 -7.27
CA SER A 360 -32.30 42.61 -6.25
C SER A 360 -32.44 41.83 -4.95
N MET A 361 -33.63 41.32 -4.62
CA MET A 361 -33.84 40.43 -3.47
C MET A 361 -33.69 38.95 -3.87
N ALA A 362 -33.86 38.62 -5.15
CA ALA A 362 -33.66 37.27 -5.67
C ALA A 362 -32.18 36.91 -5.85
N ALA A 363 -31.38 37.83 -6.40
CA ALA A 363 -29.94 37.66 -6.59
C ALA A 363 -29.18 37.24 -5.30
N PRO A 364 -29.38 37.87 -4.13
CA PRO A 364 -28.67 37.50 -2.91
C PRO A 364 -29.07 36.12 -2.36
N HIS A 365 -30.28 35.60 -2.68
CA HIS A 365 -30.60 34.20 -2.37
C HIS A 365 -29.69 33.22 -3.14
N VAL A 366 -29.39 33.54 -4.40
CA VAL A 366 -28.46 32.76 -5.24
C VAL A 366 -27.03 32.93 -4.75
N ALA A 367 -26.62 34.16 -4.40
CA ALA A 367 -25.28 34.42 -3.88
C ALA A 367 -25.01 33.71 -2.54
N GLY A 368 -25.96 33.76 -1.61
CA GLY A 368 -25.85 33.02 -0.36
C GLY A 368 -25.85 31.50 -0.60
N SER A 369 -26.70 30.99 -1.49
CA SER A 369 -26.69 29.56 -1.86
C SER A 369 -25.35 29.13 -2.47
N ALA A 370 -24.75 29.97 -3.32
CA ALA A 370 -23.42 29.74 -3.87
C ALA A 370 -22.36 29.69 -2.77
N ALA A 371 -22.45 30.54 -1.74
CA ALA A 371 -21.50 30.53 -0.62
C ALA A 371 -21.62 29.24 0.20
N VAL A 372 -22.84 28.76 0.48
CA VAL A 372 -23.06 27.47 1.12
C VAL A 372 -22.46 26.33 0.29
N LEU A 373 -22.65 26.35 -1.04
CA LEU A 373 -22.06 25.34 -1.92
C LEU A 373 -20.53 25.43 -2.01
N MET A 374 -19.96 26.63 -1.91
CA MET A 374 -18.51 26.82 -1.89
C MET A 374 -17.84 26.33 -0.60
N GLU A 375 -18.59 26.27 0.51
CA GLU A 375 -18.18 25.55 1.72
C GLU A 375 -18.30 24.03 1.52
N ARG A 376 -19.45 23.55 1.02
CA ARG A 376 -19.71 22.13 0.75
C ARG A 376 -18.73 21.49 -0.23
N PHE A 377 -18.36 22.24 -1.26
CA PHE A 377 -17.47 21.82 -2.35
C PHE A 377 -16.24 22.74 -2.39
N PRO A 378 -15.35 22.63 -1.40
CA PRO A 378 -14.23 23.56 -1.23
C PRO A 378 -13.22 23.47 -2.36
N TYR A 379 -13.22 22.40 -3.15
CA TYR A 379 -12.37 22.19 -4.32
C TYR A 379 -12.99 22.71 -5.63
N MET A 380 -14.29 23.00 -5.68
CA MET A 380 -14.95 23.44 -6.92
C MET A 380 -14.68 24.91 -7.26
N SER A 381 -14.58 25.22 -8.55
CA SER A 381 -14.47 26.58 -9.10
C SER A 381 -15.82 27.29 -9.21
N GLY A 382 -15.80 28.60 -9.50
CA GLY A 382 -17.03 29.40 -9.67
C GLY A 382 -17.98 28.86 -10.74
N ASP A 383 -17.45 28.35 -11.85
CA ASP A 383 -18.22 27.80 -12.96
C ASP A 383 -18.86 26.45 -12.62
N GLN A 384 -18.20 25.65 -11.79
CA GLN A 384 -18.78 24.41 -11.27
C GLN A 384 -19.93 24.72 -10.32
N ILE A 385 -19.77 25.71 -9.42
CA ILE A 385 -20.84 26.15 -8.51
C ILE A 385 -22.04 26.70 -9.30
N SER A 386 -21.80 27.50 -10.34
CA SER A 386 -22.83 27.95 -11.29
C SER A 386 -23.57 26.77 -11.93
N THR A 387 -22.82 25.76 -12.38
CA THR A 387 -23.38 24.53 -12.96
C THR A 387 -24.22 23.75 -11.95
N LEU A 388 -23.79 23.65 -10.69
CA LEU A 388 -24.58 23.00 -9.64
C LEU A 388 -25.92 23.72 -9.44
N LEU A 389 -25.90 25.05 -9.28
CA LEU A 389 -27.12 25.84 -9.08
C LEU A 389 -28.11 25.69 -10.24
N LYS A 390 -27.62 25.66 -11.48
CA LYS A 390 -28.43 25.47 -12.69
C LYS A 390 -28.99 24.05 -12.79
N THR A 391 -28.13 23.05 -12.73
CA THR A 391 -28.50 21.65 -13.03
C THR A 391 -29.29 20.96 -11.91
N THR A 392 -29.32 21.56 -10.72
CA THR A 392 -30.12 21.07 -9.59
C THR A 392 -31.36 21.91 -9.34
N ALA A 393 -31.58 23.00 -10.10
CA ALA A 393 -32.78 23.82 -9.99
C ALA A 393 -34.06 22.97 -10.14
N THR A 394 -35.09 23.38 -9.41
CA THR A 394 -36.44 22.90 -9.59
C THR A 394 -37.01 23.55 -10.84
N ASP A 395 -37.25 22.74 -11.85
CA ASP A 395 -37.86 23.16 -13.11
C ASP A 395 -39.24 23.81 -12.87
N LEU A 396 -39.49 24.94 -13.54
CA LEU A 396 -40.72 25.73 -13.42
C LEU A 396 -41.14 26.17 -14.82
N GLY A 397 -42.44 26.09 -15.12
CA GLY A 397 -42.95 26.51 -16.42
C GLY A 397 -42.91 25.38 -17.46
N ALA A 398 -42.33 25.66 -18.63
CA ALA A 398 -42.22 24.63 -19.66
C ALA A 398 -41.11 23.64 -19.28
N PRO A 399 -41.22 22.33 -19.61
CA PRO A 399 -40.19 21.37 -19.24
C PRO A 399 -38.79 21.76 -19.77
N GLY A 400 -37.82 21.86 -18.87
CA GLY A 400 -36.44 22.22 -19.19
C GLY A 400 -36.20 23.73 -19.24
N ILE A 401 -35.10 24.13 -19.88
CA ILE A 401 -34.72 25.55 -19.91
C ILE A 401 -35.75 26.36 -20.70
N ASP A 402 -36.30 27.41 -20.09
CA ASP A 402 -37.27 28.27 -20.74
C ASP A 402 -36.97 29.78 -20.60
N SER A 403 -37.61 30.59 -21.45
CA SER A 403 -37.39 32.04 -21.48
C SER A 403 -37.94 32.78 -20.25
N LEU A 404 -38.76 32.15 -19.41
CA LEU A 404 -39.40 32.79 -18.27
C LEU A 404 -38.56 32.60 -17.00
N TYR A 405 -38.23 31.35 -16.70
CA TYR A 405 -37.57 30.92 -15.48
C TYR A 405 -36.10 30.52 -15.67
N GLY A 406 -35.63 30.42 -16.92
CA GLY A 406 -34.28 29.93 -17.22
C GLY A 406 -34.20 28.45 -16.87
N TRP A 407 -33.24 28.09 -16.01
CA TRP A 407 -33.11 26.74 -15.46
C TRP A 407 -34.14 26.39 -14.38
N GLY A 408 -34.99 27.34 -13.97
CA GLY A 408 -35.95 27.16 -12.87
C GLY A 408 -35.46 27.74 -11.55
N MET A 409 -36.14 27.39 -10.45
CA MET A 409 -35.82 27.90 -9.12
C MET A 409 -34.63 27.16 -8.52
N ILE A 410 -33.62 27.88 -8.00
CA ILE A 410 -32.48 27.23 -7.32
C ILE A 410 -32.95 26.32 -6.18
N ASN A 411 -32.30 25.16 -6.05
CA ASN A 411 -32.63 24.17 -5.02
C ASN A 411 -31.35 23.75 -4.28
N LEU A 412 -31.07 24.45 -3.19
CA LEU A 412 -29.86 24.27 -2.40
C LEU A 412 -29.81 22.87 -1.75
N GLY A 413 -30.96 22.35 -1.31
CA GLY A 413 -31.08 21.01 -0.74
C GLY A 413 -30.72 19.89 -1.72
N LYS A 414 -31.01 20.06 -3.01
CA LYS A 414 -30.55 19.14 -4.06
C LYS A 414 -29.09 19.41 -4.44
N ALA A 415 -28.68 20.68 -4.50
CA ALA A 415 -27.32 21.09 -4.90
C ALA A 415 -26.21 20.56 -3.97
N VAL A 416 -26.45 20.44 -2.66
CA VAL A 416 -25.46 19.90 -1.71
C VAL A 416 -25.13 18.41 -1.93
N ASN A 417 -25.91 17.71 -2.76
CA ASN A 417 -25.71 16.30 -3.11
C ASN A 417 -24.89 16.09 -4.40
N GLY A 418 -24.37 17.17 -4.99
CA GLY A 418 -23.55 17.15 -6.21
C GLY A 418 -24.30 17.66 -7.46
N PRO A 419 -23.70 17.57 -8.65
CA PRO A 419 -24.33 17.99 -9.91
C PRO A 419 -25.64 17.24 -10.19
N GLY A 420 -26.57 17.85 -10.94
CA GLY A 420 -27.76 17.16 -11.46
C GLY A 420 -27.64 16.77 -12.94
N MET A 421 -26.68 17.37 -13.64
CA MET A 421 -26.45 17.16 -15.07
C MET A 421 -25.00 17.51 -15.41
N PHE A 422 -24.41 16.79 -16.36
CA PHE A 422 -23.20 17.23 -17.06
C PHE A 422 -23.62 17.76 -18.42
N ILE A 423 -23.35 19.04 -18.64
CA ILE A 423 -23.93 19.80 -19.75
C ILE A 423 -22.95 19.91 -20.93
N THR A 424 -23.52 19.96 -22.12
CA THR A 424 -22.89 20.44 -23.37
C THR A 424 -23.83 21.45 -24.04
N ALA A 425 -23.43 21.98 -25.19
CA ALA A 425 -24.31 22.82 -25.99
C ALA A 425 -25.60 22.08 -26.45
N GLU A 426 -25.57 20.74 -26.56
CA GLU A 426 -26.71 19.93 -27.00
C GLU A 426 -27.85 19.90 -25.98
N ASP A 427 -27.51 20.03 -24.69
CA ASP A 427 -28.48 20.11 -23.59
C ASP A 427 -29.22 21.44 -23.54
N ILE A 428 -28.75 22.45 -24.30
CA ILE A 428 -29.34 23.78 -24.34
C ILE A 428 -30.27 23.90 -25.56
N PRO A 429 -31.53 24.34 -25.37
CA PRO A 429 -32.43 24.63 -26.49
C PRO A 429 -31.79 25.57 -27.50
N ALA A 430 -32.02 25.31 -28.79
CA ALA A 430 -31.32 26.01 -29.87
C ALA A 430 -31.54 27.54 -29.83
N GLU A 431 -32.70 27.99 -29.36
CA GLU A 431 -33.06 29.39 -29.18
C GLU A 431 -32.30 30.12 -28.07
N PHE A 432 -31.69 29.40 -27.12
CA PHE A 432 -30.95 29.97 -25.98
C PHE A 432 -29.46 29.62 -26.01
N ARG A 433 -29.02 28.93 -27.07
CA ARG A 433 -27.65 28.46 -27.25
C ARG A 433 -26.73 29.61 -27.65
N ILE A 434 -25.60 29.71 -26.95
CA ILE A 434 -24.58 30.73 -27.16
C ILE A 434 -23.28 30.03 -27.54
N ASP A 435 -22.73 30.38 -28.70
CA ASP A 435 -21.48 29.78 -29.19
C ASP A 435 -20.31 30.10 -28.24
N GLY A 436 -19.63 29.06 -27.77
CA GLY A 436 -18.47 29.17 -26.86
C GLY A 436 -18.80 29.18 -25.35
N ALA A 437 -20.08 29.13 -24.96
CA ALA A 437 -20.48 29.28 -23.55
C ALA A 437 -20.46 28.00 -22.69
N TYR A 438 -20.34 26.80 -23.28
CA TYR A 438 -20.65 25.52 -22.61
C TYR A 438 -19.43 24.61 -22.34
N GLY A 439 -18.22 25.16 -22.36
CA GLY A 439 -16.99 24.46 -22.00
C GLY A 439 -16.67 23.25 -22.90
N SER A 440 -15.90 22.31 -22.36
CA SER A 440 -15.40 21.13 -23.08
C SER A 440 -16.37 19.95 -23.11
N GLY A 441 -17.51 20.05 -22.44
CA GLY A 441 -18.44 18.93 -22.21
C GLY A 441 -17.94 17.88 -21.20
N GLN A 442 -16.91 18.20 -20.42
CA GLN A 442 -16.42 17.37 -19.31
C GLN A 442 -16.54 18.13 -18.00
N PHE A 443 -17.23 17.54 -17.01
CA PHE A 443 -17.18 18.00 -15.63
C PHE A 443 -15.95 17.40 -14.95
N VAL A 444 -15.01 18.27 -14.53
CA VAL A 444 -13.75 17.82 -13.91
C VAL A 444 -13.89 17.79 -12.39
N ALA A 445 -14.04 16.60 -11.82
CA ALA A 445 -13.96 16.38 -10.38
C ALA A 445 -12.49 16.26 -9.96
N ASP A 446 -11.86 17.38 -9.62
CA ASP A 446 -10.51 17.42 -9.08
C ASP A 446 -10.54 17.41 -7.55
N LEU A 447 -10.25 16.25 -6.96
CA LEU A 447 -10.15 16.06 -5.51
C LEU A 447 -8.66 16.02 -5.14
N PRO A 448 -8.03 17.16 -4.83
CA PRO A 448 -6.57 17.26 -4.79
C PRO A 448 -5.96 16.71 -3.48
N GLY A 449 -6.78 16.31 -2.51
CA GLY A 449 -6.36 15.92 -1.17
C GLY A 449 -6.37 17.09 -0.18
N ILE A 450 -6.38 16.74 1.10
CA ILE A 450 -6.37 17.71 2.21
C ILE A 450 -5.01 18.42 2.23
N GLY A 451 -5.04 19.75 2.35
CA GLY A 451 -3.86 20.61 2.36
C GLY A 451 -3.35 21.01 0.97
N ALA A 452 -4.05 20.66 -0.11
CA ALA A 452 -3.69 21.12 -1.45
C ALA A 452 -4.11 22.58 -1.70
N VAL A 453 -3.36 23.30 -2.52
CA VAL A 453 -3.73 24.63 -3.01
C VAL A 453 -4.62 24.49 -4.23
N VAL A 454 -5.82 25.06 -4.17
CA VAL A 454 -6.79 25.10 -5.27
C VAL A 454 -6.79 26.49 -5.90
N ASP A 455 -7.05 26.58 -7.21
CA ASP A 455 -7.04 27.83 -7.99
C ASP A 455 -5.70 28.58 -7.91
N ALA A 456 -4.58 27.84 -7.90
CA ALA A 456 -3.25 28.41 -7.81
C ALA A 456 -3.02 29.52 -8.86
N GLY A 457 -2.53 30.67 -8.41
CA GLY A 457 -2.27 31.84 -9.25
C GLY A 457 -3.49 32.68 -9.62
N LYS A 458 -4.72 32.28 -9.23
CA LYS A 458 -5.93 33.08 -9.41
C LYS A 458 -6.28 33.87 -8.15
N PRO A 459 -7.11 34.93 -8.24
CA PRO A 459 -7.64 35.61 -7.07
C PRO A 459 -8.45 34.71 -6.11
N THR A 460 -9.01 33.61 -6.61
CA THR A 460 -9.78 32.61 -5.83
C THR A 460 -8.90 31.54 -5.16
N GLN A 461 -7.57 31.70 -5.20
CA GLN A 461 -6.61 30.75 -4.63
C GLN A 461 -6.88 30.51 -3.13
N ARG A 462 -6.87 29.24 -2.72
CA ARG A 462 -7.13 28.85 -1.33
C ARG A 462 -6.51 27.48 -0.99
N LEU A 463 -6.40 27.20 0.31
CA LEU A 463 -6.01 25.88 0.82
C LEU A 463 -7.25 25.02 1.02
N CYS A 464 -7.27 23.81 0.47
CA CYS A 464 -8.35 22.84 0.62
C CYS A 464 -8.12 22.04 1.90
N THR A 465 -8.58 22.54 3.05
CA THR A 465 -8.34 21.90 4.36
C THR A 465 -9.42 20.92 4.81
N ASP A 466 -10.51 20.86 4.06
CA ASP A 466 -11.69 20.09 4.42
C ASP A 466 -11.60 18.62 3.95
N VAL A 467 -12.28 17.72 4.66
CA VAL A 467 -12.28 16.28 4.34
C VAL A 467 -12.82 15.98 2.94
N HIS A 468 -13.72 16.83 2.41
CA HIS A 468 -14.28 16.68 1.06
C HIS A 468 -13.23 16.85 -0.04
N CYS A 469 -12.07 17.44 0.26
CA CYS A 469 -10.93 17.50 -0.67
C CYS A 469 -10.25 16.13 -0.86
N GLY A 470 -10.42 15.22 0.11
CA GLY A 470 -9.88 13.85 0.10
C GLY A 470 -10.92 12.78 -0.23
N LEU A 471 -12.18 12.95 0.18
CA LEU A 471 -13.29 12.04 -0.15
C LEU A 471 -14.58 12.84 -0.31
N ASP A 472 -15.25 12.72 -1.46
CA ASP A 472 -16.58 13.30 -1.66
C ASP A 472 -17.59 12.26 -2.14
N VAL A 473 -18.87 12.48 -1.82
CA VAL A 473 -19.98 11.60 -2.18
C VAL A 473 -21.04 12.42 -2.91
N TRP A 474 -21.37 12.00 -4.12
CA TRP A 474 -22.48 12.56 -4.89
C TRP A 474 -23.62 11.53 -4.99
N SER A 475 -24.80 11.96 -4.57
CA SER A 475 -25.99 11.11 -4.47
C SER A 475 -27.11 11.50 -5.42
N ASN A 476 -26.97 12.62 -6.14
CA ASN A 476 -27.89 12.98 -7.20
C ASN A 476 -27.84 11.99 -8.37
N ASN A 477 -28.97 11.84 -9.06
CA ASN A 477 -29.01 11.22 -10.38
C ASN A 477 -28.47 12.24 -11.40
N ILE A 478 -27.35 11.94 -12.03
CA ILE A 478 -26.71 12.85 -12.99
C ILE A 478 -27.08 12.47 -14.42
N SER A 479 -27.57 13.43 -15.20
CA SER A 479 -27.99 13.25 -16.60
C SER A 479 -27.18 14.12 -17.57
N GLY A 480 -27.56 14.17 -18.85
CA GLY A 480 -27.03 15.11 -19.86
C GLY A 480 -25.98 14.52 -20.81
N HIS A 481 -25.59 15.33 -21.81
CA HIS A 481 -24.68 14.85 -22.86
C HIS A 481 -23.20 14.95 -22.48
N GLY A 482 -22.88 15.65 -21.39
CA GLY A 482 -21.51 15.80 -20.89
C GLY A 482 -20.99 14.53 -20.20
N GLY A 483 -19.69 14.49 -19.93
CA GLY A 483 -19.05 13.39 -19.21
C GLY A 483 -18.33 13.84 -17.95
N LEU A 484 -17.71 12.87 -17.27
CA LEU A 484 -17.02 13.06 -16.00
C LEU A 484 -15.53 12.77 -16.16
N THR A 485 -14.69 13.70 -15.73
CA THR A 485 -13.26 13.43 -15.51
C THR A 485 -12.97 13.46 -14.03
N LYS A 486 -12.56 12.32 -13.46
CA LYS A 486 -12.06 12.22 -12.09
C LYS A 486 -10.54 12.36 -12.07
N GLN A 487 -10.05 13.37 -11.35
CA GLN A 487 -8.62 13.61 -11.14
C GLN A 487 -8.33 14.04 -9.69
N GLY A 488 -7.05 14.25 -9.37
CA GLY A 488 -6.58 14.45 -8.01
C GLY A 488 -6.55 13.14 -7.19
N ILE A 489 -5.72 13.10 -6.16
CA ILE A 489 -5.44 11.89 -5.36
C ILE A 489 -6.63 11.42 -4.51
N GLY A 490 -7.64 12.26 -4.29
CA GLY A 490 -8.81 11.95 -3.48
C GLY A 490 -9.78 10.96 -4.14
N ALA A 491 -10.82 10.58 -3.39
CA ALA A 491 -11.83 9.61 -3.79
C ALA A 491 -13.19 10.27 -4.05
N LEU A 492 -13.83 9.94 -5.17
CA LEU A 492 -15.21 10.34 -5.47
C LEU A 492 -16.10 9.10 -5.47
N LEU A 493 -17.19 9.14 -4.70
CA LEU A 493 -18.21 8.09 -4.66
C LEU A 493 -19.49 8.57 -5.34
N LEU A 494 -19.95 7.83 -6.36
CA LEU A 494 -21.25 8.06 -6.99
C LEU A 494 -22.26 7.00 -6.53
N THR A 495 -23.35 7.44 -5.90
CA THR A 495 -24.42 6.55 -5.41
C THR A 495 -25.72 6.65 -6.19
N GLY A 496 -25.89 7.70 -6.99
CA GLY A 496 -27.08 7.91 -7.82
C GLY A 496 -27.17 7.01 -9.06
N SER A 497 -28.32 7.08 -9.75
CA SER A 497 -28.54 6.49 -11.06
C SER A 497 -28.13 7.49 -12.16
N ASN A 498 -26.89 7.38 -12.61
CA ASN A 498 -26.32 8.33 -13.55
C ASN A 498 -26.50 7.86 -15.00
N THR A 499 -27.09 8.73 -15.82
CA THR A 499 -27.53 8.47 -17.20
C THR A 499 -26.86 9.37 -18.23
N TYR A 500 -25.84 10.13 -17.82
CA TYR A 500 -25.10 10.98 -18.73
C TYR A 500 -24.40 10.17 -19.82
N SER A 501 -24.30 10.71 -21.02
CA SER A 501 -23.79 9.98 -22.20
C SER A 501 -22.33 10.27 -22.53
N GLY A 502 -21.77 11.37 -22.03
CA GLY A 502 -20.35 11.66 -22.22
C GLY A 502 -19.45 10.67 -21.46
N PRO A 503 -18.20 10.48 -21.90
CA PRO A 503 -17.32 9.45 -21.34
C PRO A 503 -16.96 9.75 -19.88
N THR A 504 -16.71 8.68 -19.12
CA THR A 504 -16.18 8.76 -17.76
C THR A 504 -14.69 8.43 -17.77
N LEU A 505 -13.86 9.40 -17.45
CA LEU A 505 -12.41 9.29 -17.45
C LEU A 505 -11.90 9.30 -16.01
N VAL A 506 -11.25 8.23 -15.57
CA VAL A 506 -10.61 8.14 -14.26
C VAL A 506 -9.11 8.32 -14.45
N ASN A 507 -8.65 9.56 -14.30
CA ASN A 507 -7.26 9.93 -14.53
C ASN A 507 -6.40 9.77 -13.29
N GLN A 508 -6.94 10.08 -12.10
CA GLN A 508 -6.22 9.96 -10.83
C GLN A 508 -7.17 9.72 -9.66
N GLY A 509 -6.65 9.05 -8.62
CA GLY A 509 -7.39 8.74 -7.41
C GLY A 509 -8.51 7.73 -7.65
N LEU A 510 -9.40 7.59 -6.67
CA LEU A 510 -10.49 6.62 -6.72
C LEU A 510 -11.77 7.25 -7.29
N LEU A 511 -12.38 6.61 -8.27
CA LEU A 511 -13.80 6.74 -8.58
C LEU A 511 -14.49 5.46 -8.13
N ALA A 512 -15.32 5.53 -7.10
CA ALA A 512 -16.16 4.42 -6.65
C ALA A 512 -17.58 4.59 -7.20
N ILE A 513 -18.09 3.58 -7.89
CA ILE A 513 -19.47 3.55 -8.39
C ILE A 513 -20.26 2.56 -7.55
N ASN A 514 -21.15 3.05 -6.68
CA ASN A 514 -22.09 2.21 -5.92
C ASN A 514 -23.55 2.36 -6.39
N GLY A 515 -23.82 3.35 -7.23
CA GLY A 515 -25.07 3.45 -7.99
C GLY A 515 -24.91 2.83 -9.39
N SER A 516 -25.27 3.61 -10.41
CA SER A 516 -25.02 3.23 -11.81
C SER A 516 -24.49 4.40 -12.64
N VAL A 517 -23.75 4.06 -13.69
CA VAL A 517 -23.25 4.97 -14.72
C VAL A 517 -23.46 4.28 -16.07
N THR A 518 -24.18 4.92 -16.99
CA THR A 518 -24.46 4.35 -18.31
C THR A 518 -23.30 4.50 -19.29
N SER A 519 -22.48 5.55 -19.13
CA SER A 519 -21.34 5.83 -19.99
C SER A 519 -20.21 4.81 -19.82
N ASP A 520 -19.37 4.73 -20.85
CA ASP A 520 -18.15 3.94 -20.80
C ASP A 520 -17.13 4.60 -19.86
N VAL A 521 -16.43 3.74 -19.10
CA VAL A 521 -15.41 4.13 -18.13
C VAL A 521 -14.03 3.76 -18.63
N THR A 522 -13.15 4.75 -18.75
CA THR A 522 -11.73 4.55 -19.02
C THR A 522 -10.91 4.89 -17.79
N VAL A 523 -10.11 3.93 -17.33
CA VAL A 523 -9.18 4.10 -16.21
C VAL A 523 -7.77 4.29 -16.76
N SER A 524 -7.21 5.47 -16.53
CA SER A 524 -5.88 5.88 -17.00
C SER A 524 -4.83 5.75 -15.88
N ASN A 525 -3.59 6.13 -16.18
CA ASN A 525 -2.46 5.99 -15.26
C ASN A 525 -2.69 6.68 -13.90
N SER A 526 -2.59 5.93 -12.80
CA SER A 526 -2.87 6.35 -11.41
C SER A 526 -4.36 6.54 -11.07
N GLY A 527 -5.26 6.25 -12.01
CA GLY A 527 -6.69 6.14 -11.75
C GLY A 527 -7.06 4.78 -11.15
N VAL A 528 -8.03 4.78 -10.25
CA VAL A 528 -8.61 3.58 -9.66
C VAL A 528 -10.12 3.63 -9.85
N LEU A 529 -10.70 2.62 -10.51
CA LEU A 529 -12.14 2.40 -10.51
C LEU A 529 -12.48 1.35 -9.45
N GLY A 530 -13.42 1.65 -8.57
CA GLY A 530 -13.98 0.67 -7.63
C GLY A 530 -15.48 0.79 -7.43
N GLY A 531 -15.96 0.22 -6.33
CA GLY A 531 -17.39 0.17 -6.02
C GLY A 531 -18.09 -1.08 -6.56
N SER A 532 -19.34 -1.25 -6.15
CA SER A 532 -20.17 -2.47 -6.38
C SER A 532 -21.35 -2.24 -7.33
N GLY A 533 -21.35 -1.11 -8.02
CA GLY A 533 -22.43 -0.66 -8.88
C GLY A 533 -22.38 -1.22 -10.29
N ARG A 534 -22.98 -0.46 -11.22
CA ARG A 534 -23.02 -0.76 -12.65
C ARG A 534 -22.37 0.34 -13.48
N VAL A 535 -21.56 -0.04 -14.46
CA VAL A 535 -20.96 0.87 -15.46
C VAL A 535 -21.34 0.44 -16.89
N GLY A 536 -21.05 1.29 -17.89
CA GLY A 536 -21.13 0.97 -19.32
C GLY A 536 -20.09 -0.09 -19.71
N SER A 537 -19.25 0.19 -20.71
CA SER A 537 -18.03 -0.59 -20.98
C SER A 537 -16.90 -0.13 -20.07
N LEU A 538 -15.90 -1.00 -19.85
CA LEU A 538 -14.75 -0.72 -18.98
C LEU A 538 -13.43 -0.93 -19.72
N THR A 539 -12.57 0.08 -19.74
CA THR A 539 -11.21 -0.01 -20.28
C THR A 539 -10.19 0.39 -19.23
N ALA A 540 -9.37 -0.55 -18.77
CA ALA A 540 -8.21 -0.29 -17.93
C ALA A 540 -6.95 -0.17 -18.79
N LYS A 541 -6.42 1.05 -18.89
CA LYS A 541 -5.17 1.35 -19.61
C LYS A 541 -3.95 1.07 -18.75
N SER A 542 -2.76 1.11 -19.35
CA SER A 542 -1.50 1.02 -18.62
C SER A 542 -1.45 2.00 -17.43
N GLY A 543 -1.15 1.47 -16.24
CA GLY A 543 -1.12 2.21 -14.97
C GLY A 543 -2.48 2.46 -14.33
N GLY A 544 -3.59 2.05 -14.97
CA GLY A 544 -4.93 2.10 -14.39
C GLY A 544 -5.27 0.85 -13.59
N THR A 545 -5.99 1.02 -12.48
CA THR A 545 -6.38 -0.07 -11.58
C THR A 545 -7.90 -0.20 -11.53
N VAL A 546 -8.40 -1.42 -11.62
CA VAL A 546 -9.81 -1.75 -11.33
C VAL A 546 -9.84 -2.58 -10.06
N ALA A 547 -10.54 -2.11 -9.03
CA ALA A 547 -10.67 -2.71 -7.71
C ALA A 547 -12.18 -2.80 -7.35
N PRO A 548 -12.92 -3.79 -7.87
CA PRO A 548 -14.35 -3.93 -7.63
C PRO A 548 -14.70 -4.00 -6.15
N GLY A 549 -15.94 -3.63 -5.83
CA GLY A 549 -16.48 -3.75 -4.48
C GLY A 549 -16.16 -2.57 -3.57
N ASN A 550 -16.63 -2.70 -2.33
CA ASN A 550 -16.18 -1.91 -1.18
C ASN A 550 -15.58 -2.89 -0.15
N SER A 551 -14.83 -3.88 -0.64
CA SER A 551 -14.17 -4.93 0.16
C SER A 551 -15.13 -5.86 0.93
N ILE A 552 -15.77 -6.87 0.34
CA ILE A 552 -15.69 -7.46 -1.01
C ILE A 552 -16.94 -7.12 -1.83
N GLY A 553 -16.85 -7.05 -3.16
CA GLY A 553 -18.04 -6.90 -3.99
C GLY A 553 -17.90 -7.18 -5.48
N THR A 554 -19.02 -7.03 -6.19
CA THR A 554 -19.11 -7.25 -7.63
C THR A 554 -19.33 -5.94 -8.38
N LEU A 555 -18.48 -5.65 -9.36
CA LEU A 555 -18.69 -4.57 -10.33
C LEU A 555 -19.37 -5.12 -11.59
N ASN A 556 -20.51 -4.54 -11.95
CA ASN A 556 -21.27 -4.95 -13.12
C ASN A 556 -20.93 -4.05 -14.32
N VAL A 557 -20.47 -4.64 -15.41
CA VAL A 557 -20.11 -3.94 -16.66
C VAL A 557 -21.16 -4.30 -17.69
N ALA A 558 -21.92 -3.33 -18.19
CA ALA A 558 -22.98 -3.59 -19.17
C ALA A 558 -22.42 -4.05 -20.52
N GLY A 559 -21.29 -3.48 -20.93
CA GLY A 559 -20.62 -3.75 -22.19
C GLY A 559 -19.38 -4.63 -22.04
N ASP A 560 -18.37 -4.34 -22.86
CA ASP A 560 -17.11 -5.05 -22.88
C ASP A 560 -16.19 -4.59 -21.74
N VAL A 561 -15.26 -5.45 -21.33
CA VAL A 561 -14.17 -5.12 -20.41
C VAL A 561 -12.82 -5.40 -21.05
N SER A 562 -11.87 -4.47 -20.93
CA SER A 562 -10.51 -4.66 -21.44
C SER A 562 -9.44 -4.24 -20.43
N PHE A 563 -8.39 -5.06 -20.33
CA PHE A 563 -7.21 -4.81 -19.51
C PHE A 563 -5.96 -4.77 -20.40
N ASP A 564 -5.37 -3.60 -20.57
CA ASP A 564 -4.13 -3.42 -21.32
C ASP A 564 -2.91 -3.91 -20.54
N ALA A 565 -1.80 -4.18 -21.23
CA ALA A 565 -0.53 -4.43 -20.57
C ALA A 565 -0.16 -3.28 -19.64
N GLY A 566 0.28 -3.60 -18.42
CA GLY A 566 0.58 -2.62 -17.37
C GLY A 566 -0.63 -2.07 -16.61
N SER A 567 -1.86 -2.49 -16.93
CA SER A 567 -3.04 -2.27 -16.08
C SER A 567 -3.10 -3.28 -14.93
N THR A 568 -3.88 -2.97 -13.89
CA THR A 568 -4.06 -3.83 -12.71
C THR A 568 -5.52 -4.17 -12.49
N TYR A 569 -5.81 -5.45 -12.29
CA TYR A 569 -7.06 -5.93 -11.71
C TYR A 569 -6.81 -6.31 -10.24
N ALA A 570 -7.23 -5.47 -9.31
CA ALA A 570 -7.08 -5.72 -7.88
C ALA A 570 -8.29 -6.50 -7.36
N VAL A 571 -8.00 -7.63 -6.72
CA VAL A 571 -8.98 -8.57 -6.19
C VAL A 571 -8.72 -8.75 -4.70
N GLU A 572 -9.70 -8.36 -3.89
CA GLU A 572 -9.72 -8.70 -2.47
C GLU A 572 -10.35 -10.08 -2.26
N LEU A 573 -9.81 -10.82 -1.28
CA LEU A 573 -10.20 -12.17 -0.94
C LEU A 573 -10.57 -12.29 0.53
N SER A 574 -11.54 -13.15 0.80
CA SER A 574 -11.81 -13.69 2.13
C SER A 574 -11.80 -15.21 2.06
N ASN A 575 -12.02 -15.90 3.18
CA ASN A 575 -12.10 -17.36 3.19
C ASN A 575 -13.20 -17.96 2.31
N THR A 576 -14.19 -17.15 1.88
CA THR A 576 -15.38 -17.64 1.16
C THR A 576 -15.76 -16.82 -0.07
N SER A 577 -15.25 -15.60 -0.22
CA SER A 577 -15.65 -14.66 -1.27
C SER A 577 -14.44 -13.98 -1.88
N SER A 578 -14.63 -13.42 -3.08
CA SER A 578 -13.67 -12.55 -3.74
C SER A 578 -14.37 -11.38 -4.41
N ASP A 579 -13.62 -10.33 -4.70
CA ASP A 579 -14.07 -9.35 -5.66
C ASP A 579 -14.29 -9.98 -7.03
N GLN A 580 -15.26 -9.42 -7.75
CA GLN A 580 -15.65 -9.96 -9.05
C GLN A 580 -16.02 -8.85 -10.04
N ILE A 581 -15.66 -9.04 -11.30
CA ILE A 581 -16.23 -8.31 -12.43
C ILE A 581 -17.22 -9.22 -13.17
N VAL A 582 -18.42 -8.72 -13.44
CA VAL A 582 -19.42 -9.39 -14.28
C VAL A 582 -19.72 -8.50 -15.49
N ALA A 583 -19.25 -8.93 -16.66
CA ALA A 583 -19.42 -8.22 -17.93
C ALA A 583 -20.55 -8.85 -18.78
N GLY A 584 -21.46 -7.99 -19.28
CA GLY A 584 -22.48 -8.37 -20.25
C GLY A 584 -21.92 -8.58 -21.67
N GLY A 585 -20.77 -7.97 -21.97
CA GLY A 585 -20.03 -8.13 -23.22
C GLY A 585 -18.85 -9.10 -23.12
N LYS A 586 -17.85 -8.89 -23.98
CA LYS A 586 -16.61 -9.66 -24.07
C LYS A 586 -15.55 -9.12 -23.10
N ALA A 587 -14.71 -10.01 -22.56
CA ALA A 587 -13.48 -9.59 -21.88
C ALA A 587 -12.25 -9.76 -22.79
N THR A 588 -11.47 -8.70 -22.95
CA THR A 588 -10.20 -8.70 -23.70
C THR A 588 -9.02 -8.45 -22.74
N LEU A 589 -8.18 -9.46 -22.55
CA LEU A 589 -7.09 -9.46 -21.58
C LEU A 589 -5.74 -9.40 -22.30
N ASN A 590 -5.13 -8.22 -22.36
CA ASN A 590 -3.91 -7.95 -23.11
C ASN A 590 -2.65 -7.96 -22.21
N GLY A 591 -2.61 -8.83 -21.19
CA GLY A 591 -1.45 -8.96 -20.30
C GLY A 591 -1.43 -8.02 -19.09
N GLY A 592 -2.58 -7.52 -18.63
CA GLY A 592 -2.69 -6.84 -17.33
C GLY A 592 -2.30 -7.74 -16.15
N THR A 593 -2.09 -7.18 -14.96
CA THR A 593 -1.69 -7.92 -13.76
C THR A 593 -2.87 -8.09 -12.81
N VAL A 594 -3.07 -9.29 -12.26
CA VAL A 594 -3.99 -9.51 -11.13
C VAL A 594 -3.23 -9.33 -9.82
N THR A 595 -3.74 -8.52 -8.91
CA THR A 595 -3.16 -8.36 -7.56
C THR A 595 -4.14 -8.86 -6.50
N LEU A 596 -3.62 -9.59 -5.52
CA LEU A 596 -4.41 -10.21 -4.46
C LEU A 596 -4.16 -9.52 -3.12
N ALA A 597 -5.22 -9.16 -2.43
CA ALA A 597 -5.21 -8.63 -1.06
C ALA A 597 -6.28 -9.35 -0.22
N LEU A 598 -6.20 -9.24 1.11
CA LEU A 598 -7.34 -9.59 1.97
C LEU A 598 -8.38 -8.46 1.95
N GLU A 599 -9.62 -8.80 2.23
CA GLU A 599 -10.69 -7.82 2.43
C GLU A 599 -10.29 -6.70 3.41
N ASN A 600 -10.58 -5.46 3.04
CA ASN A 600 -10.28 -4.25 3.80
C ASN A 600 -8.79 -3.98 3.99
N SER A 601 -7.93 -4.61 3.17
CA SER A 601 -6.49 -4.43 3.21
C SER A 601 -6.00 -3.69 1.97
N PRO A 602 -5.27 -2.57 2.13
CA PRO A 602 -4.67 -1.88 0.99
C PRO A 602 -3.37 -2.54 0.50
N THR A 603 -2.91 -3.61 1.14
CA THR A 603 -1.63 -4.28 0.83
C THR A 603 -1.85 -5.64 0.21
N LEU A 604 -0.94 -6.03 -0.68
CA LEU A 604 -0.91 -7.39 -1.21
C LEU A 604 -0.84 -8.42 -0.08
N LEU A 605 -1.42 -9.61 -0.30
CA LEU A 605 -1.35 -10.74 0.63
C LEU A 605 0.09 -10.95 1.11
N SER A 606 0.29 -11.05 2.42
CA SER A 606 1.51 -11.61 2.98
C SER A 606 1.60 -13.12 2.70
N GLN A 607 2.78 -13.70 2.94
CA GLN A 607 2.98 -15.13 2.72
C GLN A 607 2.05 -15.97 3.60
N THR A 608 1.88 -15.58 4.86
CA THR A 608 0.98 -16.25 5.81
C THR A 608 -0.49 -16.14 5.41
N GLU A 609 -0.91 -15.00 4.88
CA GLU A 609 -2.29 -14.82 4.40
C GLU A 609 -2.53 -15.66 3.13
N ALA A 610 -1.60 -15.65 2.18
CA ALA A 610 -1.66 -16.51 0.99
C ALA A 610 -1.72 -18.00 1.36
N GLN A 611 -0.97 -18.42 2.39
CA GLN A 611 -1.01 -19.79 2.93
C GLN A 611 -2.38 -20.16 3.50
N SER A 612 -3.03 -19.24 4.22
CA SER A 612 -4.36 -19.48 4.80
C SER A 612 -5.46 -19.70 3.74
N LEU A 613 -5.21 -19.24 2.51
CA LEU A 613 -6.11 -19.36 1.37
C LEU A 613 -5.77 -20.54 0.44
N ILE A 614 -4.75 -21.36 0.74
CA ILE A 614 -4.38 -22.50 -0.11
C ILE A 614 -5.58 -23.45 -0.31
N GLY A 615 -5.80 -23.85 -1.56
CA GLY A 615 -6.90 -24.74 -1.96
C GLY A 615 -8.23 -24.02 -2.15
N ARG A 616 -8.28 -22.69 -1.95
CA ARG A 616 -9.45 -21.87 -2.25
C ARG A 616 -9.48 -21.49 -3.72
N GLN A 617 -10.69 -21.43 -4.25
CA GLN A 617 -10.98 -21.18 -5.64
C GLN A 617 -12.07 -20.09 -5.74
N TYR A 618 -11.85 -19.08 -6.58
CA TYR A 618 -12.68 -17.89 -6.66
C TYR A 618 -13.00 -17.54 -8.11
N ASN A 619 -14.25 -17.15 -8.39
CA ASN A 619 -14.61 -16.62 -9.70
C ASN A 619 -14.40 -15.11 -9.69
N ILE A 620 -13.35 -14.63 -10.37
CA ILE A 620 -12.99 -13.21 -10.34
C ILE A 620 -13.52 -12.46 -11.56
N LEU A 621 -13.72 -13.13 -12.70
CA LEU A 621 -14.24 -12.49 -13.90
C LEU A 621 -15.25 -13.39 -14.61
N GLN A 622 -16.38 -12.82 -15.00
CA GLN A 622 -17.33 -13.45 -15.91
C GLN A 622 -17.63 -12.50 -17.06
N ALA A 623 -17.71 -13.02 -18.29
CA ALA A 623 -18.03 -12.24 -19.48
C ALA A 623 -18.97 -13.04 -20.38
N ALA A 624 -20.20 -12.55 -20.58
CA ALA A 624 -21.21 -13.25 -21.37
C ALA A 624 -20.85 -13.34 -22.87
N GLY A 625 -20.07 -12.39 -23.39
CA GLY A 625 -19.51 -12.41 -24.75
C GLY A 625 -18.21 -13.21 -24.90
N GLY A 626 -17.74 -13.87 -23.83
CA GLY A 626 -16.54 -14.71 -23.81
C GLY A 626 -15.26 -13.98 -23.42
N ILE A 627 -14.20 -14.76 -23.16
CA ILE A 627 -12.86 -14.28 -22.81
C ILE A 627 -11.91 -14.41 -24.00
N THR A 628 -11.08 -13.40 -24.26
CA THR A 628 -9.96 -13.48 -25.22
C THR A 628 -8.68 -12.93 -24.60
N GLY A 629 -7.57 -13.64 -24.78
CA GLY A 629 -6.28 -13.31 -24.17
C GLY A 629 -6.16 -13.81 -22.73
N SER A 630 -5.17 -13.30 -21.99
CA SER A 630 -4.91 -13.66 -20.59
C SER A 630 -4.28 -12.49 -19.83
N PHE A 631 -4.42 -12.51 -18.50
CA PHE A 631 -3.57 -11.69 -17.64
C PHE A 631 -2.11 -12.15 -17.72
N GLY A 632 -1.17 -11.22 -17.52
CA GLY A 632 0.27 -11.46 -17.66
C GLY A 632 0.93 -11.99 -16.38
N ALA A 633 0.39 -11.65 -15.21
CA ALA A 633 0.91 -12.08 -13.92
C ALA A 633 -0.18 -12.07 -12.83
N VAL A 634 0.05 -12.84 -11.76
CA VAL A 634 -0.68 -12.76 -10.50
C VAL A 634 0.31 -12.44 -9.39
N LEU A 635 0.03 -11.40 -8.60
CA LEU A 635 0.88 -10.96 -7.49
C LEU A 635 0.09 -10.97 -6.17
N PRO A 636 0.74 -11.31 -5.04
CA PRO A 636 2.13 -11.75 -4.93
C PRO A 636 2.31 -13.21 -5.36
N ASN A 637 3.54 -13.56 -5.75
CA ASN A 637 3.94 -14.94 -6.05
C ASN A 637 5.18 -15.28 -5.22
N TYR A 638 4.99 -16.07 -4.18
CA TYR A 638 6.06 -16.51 -3.28
C TYR A 638 6.82 -17.70 -3.87
N LEU A 639 7.78 -18.24 -3.11
CA LEU A 639 8.68 -19.28 -3.61
C LEU A 639 7.93 -20.49 -4.18
N PHE A 640 6.97 -21.03 -3.42
CA PHE A 640 6.17 -22.18 -3.81
C PHE A 640 4.65 -21.93 -3.77
N VAL A 641 4.18 -20.76 -3.33
CA VAL A 641 2.74 -20.46 -3.16
C VAL A 641 2.40 -19.17 -3.89
N GLY A 642 1.28 -19.15 -4.61
CA GLY A 642 0.81 -17.96 -5.31
C GLY A 642 -0.60 -18.13 -5.86
N GLY A 643 -1.06 -17.15 -6.63
CA GLY A 643 -2.29 -17.26 -7.39
C GLY A 643 -2.05 -17.83 -8.79
N SER A 644 -2.95 -18.70 -9.24
CA SER A 644 -3.00 -19.20 -10.62
C SER A 644 -4.38 -18.96 -11.22
N LEU A 645 -4.44 -18.73 -12.53
CA LEU A 645 -5.69 -18.38 -13.22
C LEU A 645 -6.07 -19.48 -14.21
N ASN A 646 -7.29 -20.00 -14.06
CA ASN A 646 -7.90 -20.92 -15.00
C ASN A 646 -8.90 -20.17 -15.88
N TYR A 647 -8.79 -20.39 -17.19
CA TYR A 647 -9.62 -19.71 -18.19
C TYR A 647 -10.66 -20.68 -18.76
N ALA A 648 -11.92 -20.33 -18.58
CA ALA A 648 -13.05 -20.95 -19.27
C ALA A 648 -13.53 -20.04 -20.41
N ALA A 649 -14.44 -20.53 -21.25
CA ALA A 649 -14.97 -19.75 -22.38
C ALA A 649 -15.53 -18.37 -21.95
N ASN A 650 -16.20 -18.32 -20.80
CA ASN A 650 -16.93 -17.14 -20.30
C ASN A 650 -16.48 -16.67 -18.91
N GLY A 651 -15.33 -17.15 -18.40
CA GLY A 651 -14.89 -16.76 -17.06
C GLY A 651 -13.44 -17.05 -16.74
N VAL A 652 -12.94 -16.35 -15.72
CA VAL A 652 -11.60 -16.53 -15.14
C VAL A 652 -11.76 -16.87 -13.67
N GLN A 653 -11.13 -17.97 -13.29
CA GLN A 653 -11.15 -18.50 -11.94
C GLN A 653 -9.74 -18.40 -11.34
N LEU A 654 -9.64 -17.89 -10.13
CA LEU A 654 -8.41 -17.76 -9.36
C LEU A 654 -8.31 -18.90 -8.36
N ASP A 655 -7.23 -19.67 -8.43
CA ASP A 655 -6.84 -20.62 -7.40
C ASP A 655 -5.67 -20.05 -6.60
N VAL A 656 -5.80 -20.01 -5.28
CA VAL A 656 -4.65 -19.81 -4.40
C VAL A 656 -4.08 -21.17 -4.06
N ALA A 657 -2.89 -21.47 -4.58
CA ALA A 657 -2.34 -22.83 -4.55
C ALA A 657 -0.81 -22.83 -4.59
N ARG A 658 -0.25 -24.04 -4.58
CA ARG A 658 1.15 -24.25 -4.91
C ARG A 658 1.40 -23.80 -6.35
N ASN A 659 2.45 -23.01 -6.56
CA ASN A 659 2.86 -22.60 -7.90
C ASN A 659 3.68 -23.71 -8.60
N ALA A 660 4.10 -23.46 -9.84
CA ALA A 660 4.79 -24.46 -10.67
C ALA A 660 6.26 -24.72 -10.26
N ASN A 661 6.81 -24.02 -9.25
CA ASN A 661 8.19 -24.21 -8.84
C ASN A 661 8.35 -25.50 -8.03
N SER A 662 9.10 -26.46 -8.56
CA SER A 662 9.48 -27.69 -7.83
C SER A 662 10.36 -27.37 -6.61
N PHE A 663 10.35 -28.19 -5.55
CA PHE A 663 11.28 -28.00 -4.43
C PHE A 663 12.75 -28.08 -4.88
N ALA A 664 13.03 -28.94 -5.86
CA ALA A 664 14.37 -29.12 -6.43
C ALA A 664 14.90 -27.89 -7.20
N SER A 665 14.05 -26.93 -7.59
CA SER A 665 14.49 -25.77 -8.39
C SER A 665 15.37 -24.80 -7.58
N VAL A 666 15.30 -24.87 -6.25
CA VAL A 666 16.11 -24.02 -5.36
C VAL A 666 17.27 -24.78 -4.71
N ALA A 667 17.39 -26.09 -4.94
CA ALA A 667 18.47 -26.92 -4.41
C ALA A 667 19.80 -26.62 -5.12
N THR A 668 20.89 -26.54 -4.35
CA THR A 668 22.24 -26.23 -4.86
C THR A 668 23.20 -27.42 -4.85
N THR A 669 22.95 -28.43 -4.00
CA THR A 669 23.75 -29.67 -3.94
C THR A 669 22.95 -30.88 -4.44
N ASP A 670 23.64 -31.95 -4.81
CA ASP A 670 22.99 -33.18 -5.27
C ASP A 670 22.19 -33.85 -4.14
N ASN A 671 22.72 -33.88 -2.91
CA ASN A 671 21.98 -34.31 -1.72
C ASN A 671 20.70 -33.49 -1.52
N GLN A 672 20.79 -32.16 -1.60
CA GLN A 672 19.61 -31.30 -1.46
C GLN A 672 18.58 -31.57 -2.56
N ARG A 673 19.03 -31.76 -3.81
CA ARG A 673 18.17 -32.03 -4.96
C ARG A 673 17.45 -33.37 -4.82
N SER A 674 18.17 -34.42 -4.45
CA SER A 674 17.64 -35.77 -4.19
C SER A 674 16.57 -35.75 -3.09
N VAL A 675 16.85 -35.07 -1.98
CA VAL A 675 15.89 -34.89 -0.87
C VAL A 675 14.67 -34.08 -1.31
N ALA A 676 14.88 -32.97 -2.02
CA ALA A 676 13.80 -32.09 -2.47
C ALA A 676 12.81 -32.83 -3.39
N VAL A 677 13.32 -33.64 -4.33
CA VAL A 677 12.49 -34.49 -5.20
C VAL A 677 11.67 -35.49 -4.38
N ALA A 678 12.30 -36.20 -3.44
CA ALA A 678 11.59 -37.18 -2.62
C ALA A 678 10.57 -36.52 -1.67
N ALA A 679 10.91 -35.38 -1.09
CA ALA A 679 10.03 -34.62 -0.21
C ALA A 679 8.81 -34.06 -0.95
N GLU A 680 8.97 -33.65 -2.21
CA GLU A 680 7.86 -33.21 -3.07
C GLU A 680 6.86 -34.34 -3.34
N GLN A 681 7.33 -35.59 -3.47
CA GLN A 681 6.46 -36.76 -3.67
C GLN A 681 5.67 -37.19 -2.42
N LEU A 682 5.96 -36.63 -1.24
CA LEU A 682 5.18 -36.90 -0.03
C LEU A 682 3.77 -36.31 -0.11
N GLY A 683 3.60 -35.21 -0.88
CA GLY A 683 2.32 -34.58 -1.13
C GLY A 683 1.70 -33.85 0.08
N ALA A 684 0.58 -33.18 -0.20
CA ALA A 684 -0.16 -32.40 0.79
C ALA A 684 -0.66 -33.26 1.96
N GLY A 685 -0.60 -32.71 3.17
CA GLY A 685 -0.92 -33.38 4.43
C GLY A 685 0.27 -34.06 5.11
N ASN A 686 1.43 -34.16 4.44
CA ASN A 686 2.66 -34.64 5.08
C ASN A 686 3.44 -33.47 5.70
N GLY A 687 3.83 -33.59 6.98
CA GLY A 687 4.50 -32.50 7.71
C GLY A 687 5.81 -32.00 7.09
N VAL A 688 6.57 -32.86 6.39
CA VAL A 688 7.79 -32.46 5.67
C VAL A 688 7.45 -31.63 4.44
N TYR A 689 6.46 -32.09 3.65
CA TYR A 689 5.98 -31.40 2.46
C TYR A 689 5.43 -30.01 2.81
N GLU A 690 4.57 -29.95 3.83
CA GLU A 690 3.98 -28.68 4.29
C GLU A 690 5.07 -27.71 4.75
N SER A 691 6.02 -28.16 5.57
CA SER A 691 7.09 -27.27 6.07
C SER A 691 7.96 -26.70 4.95
N LEU A 692 8.22 -27.47 3.89
CA LEU A 692 8.98 -27.01 2.72
C LEU A 692 8.17 -26.09 1.82
N LEU A 693 6.87 -26.37 1.62
CA LEU A 693 5.94 -25.51 0.91
C LEU A 693 5.88 -24.10 1.51
N LEU A 694 6.03 -24.03 2.84
CA LEU A 694 5.98 -22.80 3.63
C LEU A 694 7.35 -22.10 3.77
N ALA A 695 8.40 -22.55 3.08
CA ALA A 695 9.71 -21.92 3.19
C ALA A 695 9.67 -20.43 2.78
N PRO A 696 10.23 -19.52 3.60
CA PRO A 696 10.15 -18.07 3.33
C PRO A 696 11.07 -17.64 2.19
N ASN A 697 12.15 -18.38 1.93
CA ASN A 697 13.12 -18.11 0.88
C ASN A 697 13.93 -19.36 0.53
N ALA A 698 14.71 -19.28 -0.55
CA ALA A 698 15.53 -20.37 -1.04
C ALA A 698 16.56 -20.88 -0.01
N ALA A 699 17.18 -20.00 0.78
CA ALA A 699 18.18 -20.39 1.78
C ALA A 699 17.57 -21.24 2.91
N SER A 700 16.37 -20.87 3.38
CA SER A 700 15.63 -21.68 4.36
C SER A 700 15.23 -23.05 3.81
N ALA A 701 14.81 -23.13 2.54
CA ALA A 701 14.51 -24.41 1.89
C ALA A 701 15.77 -25.28 1.74
N GLN A 702 16.89 -24.70 1.30
CA GLN A 702 18.19 -25.37 1.18
C GLN A 702 18.68 -25.94 2.53
N GLY A 703 18.57 -25.16 3.60
CA GLY A 703 18.91 -25.62 4.96
C GLY A 703 18.02 -26.77 5.43
N ALA A 704 16.72 -26.75 5.08
CA ALA A 704 15.81 -27.86 5.36
C ALA A 704 16.21 -29.13 4.60
N PHE A 705 16.48 -29.04 3.29
CA PHE A 705 16.95 -30.18 2.50
C PHE A 705 18.24 -30.79 3.07
N GLN A 706 19.19 -29.94 3.48
CA GLN A 706 20.45 -30.37 4.09
C GLN A 706 20.23 -31.18 5.36
N GLN A 707 19.34 -30.74 6.24
CA GLN A 707 19.04 -31.46 7.48
C GLN A 707 18.23 -32.74 7.24
N LEU A 708 17.39 -32.76 6.22
CA LEU A 708 16.55 -33.91 5.88
C LEU A 708 17.34 -35.05 5.21
N SER A 709 18.52 -34.77 4.65
CA SER A 709 19.36 -35.72 3.91
C SER A 709 19.63 -37.05 4.61
N GLY A 710 20.10 -37.04 5.85
CA GLY A 710 20.57 -38.26 6.50
C GLY A 710 22.00 -38.66 6.14
N GLU A 711 22.84 -37.70 5.76
CA GLU A 711 24.27 -37.91 5.42
C GLU A 711 25.10 -38.67 6.47
N ILE A 712 24.61 -38.77 7.71
CA ILE A 712 25.27 -39.52 8.78
C ILE A 712 25.35 -41.04 8.51
N TYR A 713 24.39 -41.61 7.78
CA TYR A 713 24.37 -43.05 7.54
C TYR A 713 25.52 -43.51 6.62
N PRO A 714 25.74 -42.88 5.43
CA PRO A 714 26.94 -43.19 4.65
C PRO A 714 28.24 -42.80 5.37
N ALA A 715 28.25 -41.74 6.20
CA ALA A 715 29.41 -41.38 7.00
C ALA A 715 29.78 -42.46 8.05
N LEU A 716 28.77 -43.05 8.69
CA LEU A 716 28.92 -44.13 9.66
C LEU A 716 29.56 -45.36 9.01
N GLN A 717 29.10 -45.76 7.82
CA GLN A 717 29.69 -46.89 7.11
C GLN A 717 31.18 -46.64 6.80
N THR A 718 31.55 -45.45 6.32
CA THR A 718 32.94 -45.05 6.10
C THR A 718 33.76 -45.13 7.40
N ALA A 719 33.20 -44.66 8.53
CA ALA A 719 33.88 -44.71 9.82
C ALA A 719 34.13 -46.15 10.30
N LEU A 720 33.16 -47.06 10.17
CA LEU A 720 33.33 -48.47 10.54
C LEU A 720 34.40 -49.18 9.70
N ILE A 721 34.47 -48.86 8.41
CA ILE A 721 35.51 -49.37 7.51
C ILE A 721 36.89 -48.84 7.92
N ASN A 722 36.98 -47.56 8.29
CA ASN A 722 38.23 -46.96 8.76
C ASN A 722 38.66 -47.50 10.13
N ASP A 723 37.72 -47.80 11.04
CA ASP A 723 38.01 -48.34 12.38
C ASP A 723 38.67 -49.72 12.34
N ASN A 724 38.35 -50.53 11.31
CA ASN A 724 38.98 -51.82 11.07
C ASN A 724 40.52 -51.72 10.94
N ARG A 725 41.05 -50.56 10.54
CA ARG A 725 42.48 -50.31 10.46
C ARG A 725 43.18 -50.47 11.81
N TYR A 726 42.57 -50.06 12.92
CA TYR A 726 43.22 -50.08 14.23
C TYR A 726 43.51 -51.50 14.72
N LEU A 727 42.63 -52.47 14.39
CA LEU A 727 42.88 -53.89 14.66
C LEU A 727 44.03 -54.44 13.83
N ARG A 728 44.05 -54.12 12.53
CA ARG A 728 45.14 -54.49 11.62
C ARG A 728 46.47 -53.91 12.07
N GLU A 729 46.50 -52.65 12.48
CA GLU A 729 47.69 -51.98 12.99
C GLU A 729 48.17 -52.59 14.32
N ALA A 730 47.25 -52.84 15.28
CA ALA A 730 47.61 -53.49 16.54
C ALA A 730 48.22 -54.88 16.35
N VAL A 731 47.64 -55.70 15.47
CA VAL A 731 48.18 -57.02 15.12
C VAL A 731 49.50 -56.91 14.36
N GLY A 732 49.59 -56.01 13.38
CA GLY A 732 50.82 -55.78 12.61
C GLY A 732 51.98 -55.35 13.50
N GLU A 733 51.74 -54.42 14.42
CA GLU A 733 52.70 -53.98 15.42
C GLU A 733 53.13 -55.11 16.37
N ARG A 734 52.19 -55.95 16.81
CA ARG A 734 52.51 -57.12 17.64
C ARG A 734 53.41 -58.10 16.88
N LEU A 735 53.14 -58.33 15.60
CA LEU A 735 53.95 -59.20 14.73
C LEU A 735 55.30 -58.60 14.31
N GLN A 736 55.54 -57.31 14.58
CA GLN A 736 56.84 -56.65 14.39
C GLN A 736 57.75 -56.74 15.64
N GLN A 737 57.22 -57.12 16.80
CA GLN A 737 57.98 -57.18 18.05
C GLN A 737 58.83 -58.46 18.14
N GLY A 738 60.15 -58.25 18.21
CA GLY A 738 61.15 -59.31 18.36
C GLY A 738 61.48 -59.93 17.01
N GLY A 739 62.74 -59.77 16.56
CA GLY A 739 63.22 -60.56 15.43
C GLY A 739 63.12 -62.02 15.82
N MET A 740 62.27 -62.79 15.15
CA MET A 740 62.04 -64.20 15.45
C MET A 740 63.36 -65.00 15.33
N GLY A 741 64.35 -64.49 14.59
CA GLY A 741 65.68 -65.11 14.43
C GLY A 741 66.90 -64.58 15.23
N ALA A 742 66.81 -63.83 16.34
CA ALA A 742 68.02 -63.30 17.02
C ALA A 742 68.26 -63.81 18.47
N ALA A 743 68.88 -65.00 18.54
CA ALA A 743 69.80 -65.51 19.57
C ALA A 743 69.34 -65.60 21.06
N SER A 744 68.79 -66.75 21.45
CA SER A 744 69.33 -67.56 22.56
C SER A 744 68.85 -69.02 22.44
N GLN A 745 69.79 -69.96 22.53
CA GLN A 745 69.59 -71.40 22.43
C GLN A 745 68.68 -71.94 23.53
N THR A 746 67.40 -72.08 23.22
CA THR A 746 66.44 -73.13 23.59
C THR A 746 65.11 -72.66 23.01
N VAL A 747 64.44 -73.46 22.18
CA VAL A 747 63.04 -73.24 21.84
C VAL A 747 62.25 -73.39 23.14
N ASP A 748 62.11 -72.28 23.87
CA ASP A 748 61.23 -72.19 25.01
C ASP A 748 59.85 -71.85 24.45
N SER A 749 58.93 -72.81 24.56
CA SER A 749 57.54 -72.76 24.10
C SER A 749 56.73 -71.76 24.93
N ARG A 750 57.16 -70.50 24.98
CA ARG A 750 56.55 -69.47 25.82
C ARG A 750 55.29 -68.93 25.18
N GLY A 751 54.20 -69.07 25.91
CA GLY A 751 52.96 -68.37 25.62
C GLY A 751 53.15 -66.89 25.92
N ASN A 752 52.56 -66.02 25.12
CA ASN A 752 52.57 -64.60 25.37
C ASN A 752 51.15 -64.09 25.45
N VAL A 753 50.91 -63.18 26.38
CA VAL A 753 49.70 -62.38 26.44
C VAL A 753 50.07 -60.94 26.22
N TRP A 754 49.26 -60.22 25.44
CA TRP A 754 49.40 -58.79 25.27
C TRP A 754 48.05 -58.10 25.44
N VAL A 755 48.09 -56.88 25.96
CA VAL A 755 46.93 -55.99 26.08
C VAL A 755 47.30 -54.64 25.49
N LYS A 756 46.43 -54.09 24.65
CA LYS A 756 46.58 -52.76 24.05
C LYS A 756 45.37 -51.89 24.37
N ALA A 757 45.59 -50.76 25.00
CA ALA A 757 44.63 -49.65 25.02
C ALA A 757 44.90 -48.75 23.81
N LEU A 758 43.86 -48.39 23.07
CA LEU A 758 43.95 -47.54 21.90
C LEU A 758 42.96 -46.37 21.99
N GLY A 759 43.36 -45.24 21.43
CA GLY A 759 42.50 -44.09 21.24
C GLY A 759 42.87 -43.35 19.95
N ALA A 760 41.87 -42.94 19.17
CA ALA A 760 42.11 -42.17 17.96
C ALA A 760 41.03 -41.12 17.74
N TRP A 761 41.38 -40.07 17.01
CA TRP A 761 40.46 -39.01 16.60
C TRP A 761 40.69 -38.64 15.14
N GLY A 762 39.60 -38.35 14.44
CA GLY A 762 39.61 -38.03 13.03
C GLY A 762 38.77 -36.80 12.70
N LYS A 763 39.14 -36.12 11.63
CA LYS A 763 38.35 -35.06 11.02
C LYS A 763 38.30 -35.24 9.51
N THR A 764 37.09 -35.20 8.97
CA THR A 764 36.80 -35.10 7.55
C THR A 764 36.21 -33.73 7.26
N ASP A 765 36.85 -32.97 6.37
CA ASP A 765 36.42 -31.61 6.02
C ASP A 765 35.19 -31.63 5.10
N SER A 766 34.30 -30.64 5.24
CA SER A 766 33.13 -30.48 4.37
C SER A 766 33.53 -30.22 2.91
N ARG A 767 32.61 -30.54 2.01
CA ARG A 767 32.73 -30.31 0.56
C ARG A 767 31.59 -29.40 0.09
N SER A 768 31.56 -29.08 -1.20
CA SER A 768 30.48 -28.29 -1.80
C SER A 768 29.13 -29.01 -1.77
N ASP A 769 29.17 -30.33 -1.66
CA ASP A 769 28.05 -31.26 -1.79
C ASP A 769 27.74 -32.06 -0.51
N THR A 770 28.72 -32.27 0.38
CA THR A 770 28.58 -33.08 1.59
C THR A 770 29.12 -32.41 2.86
N ALA A 771 28.48 -32.68 3.99
CA ALA A 771 28.89 -32.20 5.30
C ALA A 771 30.15 -32.92 5.80
N GLY A 772 30.99 -32.18 6.52
CA GLY A 772 32.14 -32.73 7.23
C GLY A 772 31.72 -33.42 8.54
N TYR A 773 32.59 -34.24 9.09
CA TYR A 773 32.35 -34.94 10.35
C TYR A 773 33.65 -35.16 11.15
N THR A 774 33.49 -35.41 12.45
CA THR A 774 34.56 -35.81 13.35
C THR A 774 34.28 -37.20 13.91
N THR A 775 35.35 -37.97 14.12
CA THR A 775 35.28 -39.29 14.75
C THR A 775 36.20 -39.34 15.96
N SER A 776 35.81 -40.13 16.96
CA SER A 776 36.67 -40.51 18.08
C SER A 776 36.43 -41.96 18.44
N ILE A 777 37.49 -42.75 18.57
CA ILE A 777 37.41 -44.14 19.00
C ILE A 777 38.27 -44.34 20.24
N GLY A 778 37.78 -45.12 21.19
CA GLY A 778 38.53 -45.62 22.34
C GLY A 778 38.26 -47.09 22.52
N GLY A 779 39.29 -47.88 22.85
CA GLY A 779 39.10 -49.32 22.99
C GLY A 779 40.24 -50.04 23.68
N MET A 780 39.98 -51.32 23.96
CA MET A 780 40.96 -52.25 24.50
C MET A 780 40.95 -53.55 23.70
N LEU A 781 42.14 -54.00 23.33
CA LEU A 781 42.39 -55.28 22.68
C LEU A 781 43.24 -56.15 23.61
N ALA A 782 42.97 -57.45 23.62
CA ALA A 782 43.79 -58.44 24.29
C ALA A 782 44.03 -59.61 23.34
N GLY A 783 45.25 -60.13 23.34
CA GLY A 783 45.60 -61.26 22.51
C GLY A 783 46.53 -62.24 23.21
N VAL A 784 46.54 -63.45 22.67
CA VAL A 784 47.44 -64.53 23.08
C VAL A 784 48.14 -65.07 21.86
N ASP A 785 49.47 -65.19 21.91
CA ASP A 785 50.27 -65.77 20.83
C ASP A 785 51.45 -66.58 21.33
N GLY A 786 51.89 -67.52 20.52
CA GLY A 786 53.04 -68.38 20.79
C GLY A 786 53.86 -68.62 19.53
N ALA A 787 55.14 -68.90 19.72
CA ALA A 787 56.00 -69.41 18.67
C ALA A 787 55.66 -70.88 18.41
N LEU A 788 55.42 -71.25 17.14
CA LEU A 788 55.27 -72.65 16.71
C LEU A 788 56.63 -73.29 16.44
N ASP A 789 57.53 -72.51 15.85
CA ASP A 789 58.93 -72.83 15.59
C ASP A 789 59.76 -71.54 15.71
N GLU A 790 61.05 -71.60 15.40
CA GLU A 790 61.97 -70.45 15.52
C GLU A 790 61.54 -69.25 14.66
N ASP A 791 60.78 -69.48 13.59
CA ASP A 791 60.46 -68.47 12.58
C ASP A 791 58.96 -68.15 12.49
N THR A 792 58.08 -68.89 13.17
CA THR A 792 56.62 -68.84 12.96
C THR A 792 55.86 -68.54 14.26
N ARG A 793 54.97 -67.53 14.22
CA ARG A 793 54.10 -67.13 15.33
C ARG A 793 52.63 -67.23 14.93
N LEU A 794 51.79 -67.78 15.82
CA LEU A 794 50.33 -67.77 15.68
C LEU A 794 49.68 -67.14 16.91
N GLY A 795 48.59 -66.42 16.70
CA GLY A 795 47.84 -65.81 17.79
C GLY A 795 46.37 -65.56 17.51
N LEU A 796 45.65 -65.31 18.60
CA LEU A 796 44.25 -64.88 18.62
C LEU A 796 44.16 -63.52 19.31
N VAL A 797 43.24 -62.68 18.85
CA VAL A 797 42.95 -61.37 19.43
C VAL A 797 41.45 -61.21 19.62
N ALA A 798 41.04 -60.62 20.73
CA ALA A 798 39.68 -60.16 20.96
C ALA A 798 39.70 -58.78 21.60
N GLY A 799 38.62 -58.02 21.46
CA GLY A 799 38.54 -56.71 22.07
C GLY A 799 37.23 -56.00 21.90
N TYR A 800 37.16 -54.80 22.49
CA TYR A 800 36.02 -53.91 22.44
C TYR A 800 36.48 -52.49 22.09
N SER A 801 35.69 -51.78 21.30
CA SER A 801 35.85 -50.36 21.05
C SER A 801 34.52 -49.62 21.04
N ASP A 802 34.56 -48.36 21.48
CA ASP A 802 33.49 -47.39 21.40
C ASP A 802 33.90 -46.29 20.42
N THR A 803 33.08 -46.06 19.40
CA THR A 803 33.29 -45.01 18.39
C THR A 803 32.17 -43.98 18.47
N SER A 804 32.52 -42.70 18.56
CA SER A 804 31.59 -41.58 18.40
C SER A 804 31.83 -40.87 17.06
N LEU A 805 30.75 -40.51 16.37
CA LEU A 805 30.75 -39.75 15.13
C LEU A 805 29.81 -38.56 15.29
N ASN A 806 30.31 -37.35 14.99
CA ASN A 806 29.51 -36.13 14.99
C ASN A 806 29.62 -35.42 13.64
N MET A 807 28.48 -35.20 12.99
CA MET A 807 28.42 -34.42 11.76
C MET A 807 28.51 -32.91 12.08
N GLY A 808 28.93 -32.11 11.09
CA GLY A 808 29.03 -30.65 11.22
C GLY A 808 27.71 -29.95 11.59
N SER A 809 27.82 -28.65 11.91
CA SER A 809 26.72 -27.81 12.41
C SER A 809 25.49 -27.76 11.51
N ASP A 810 25.60 -28.09 10.23
CA ASP A 810 24.49 -27.91 9.29
C ASP A 810 23.51 -29.09 9.30
N THR A 811 23.89 -30.26 9.86
CA THR A 811 23.06 -31.47 9.88
C THR A 811 22.71 -31.98 11.28
N HIS A 812 23.37 -31.47 12.34
CA HIS A 812 23.10 -31.78 13.75
C HIS A 812 22.89 -33.28 14.06
N SER A 813 23.69 -34.13 13.42
CA SER A 813 23.56 -35.58 13.49
C SER A 813 24.74 -36.21 14.23
N ARG A 814 24.49 -37.24 15.02
CA ARG A 814 25.52 -37.98 15.76
C ARG A 814 25.25 -39.48 15.84
N ALA A 815 26.30 -40.28 15.95
CA ALA A 815 26.22 -41.73 16.14
C ALA A 815 27.22 -42.17 17.22
N SER A 816 26.82 -43.18 18.00
CA SER A 816 27.70 -43.91 18.92
C SER A 816 27.68 -45.39 18.58
N VAL A 817 28.84 -46.04 18.49
CA VAL A 817 28.98 -47.41 18.03
C VAL A 817 29.74 -48.25 19.06
N ASP A 818 29.08 -49.28 19.58
CA ASP A 818 29.72 -50.35 20.34
C ASP A 818 30.20 -51.44 19.39
N SER A 819 31.50 -51.74 19.40
CA SER A 819 32.11 -52.74 18.52
C SER A 819 32.82 -53.85 19.30
N TYR A 820 32.57 -55.09 18.91
CA TYR A 820 33.23 -56.28 19.47
C TYR A 820 34.04 -56.97 18.39
N HIS A 821 35.28 -57.31 18.70
CA HIS A 821 36.24 -57.80 17.71
C HIS A 821 36.77 -59.18 18.08
N LEU A 822 36.93 -60.02 17.07
CA LEU A 822 37.61 -61.31 17.17
C LEU A 822 38.52 -61.50 15.95
N GLY A 823 39.73 -62.01 16.14
CA GLY A 823 40.64 -62.24 15.04
C GLY A 823 41.69 -63.31 15.32
N ALA A 824 42.30 -63.77 14.25
CA ALA A 824 43.43 -64.68 14.26
C ALA A 824 44.53 -64.12 13.36
N TYR A 825 45.79 -64.35 13.74
CA TYR A 825 46.93 -63.83 13.01
C TYR A 825 48.13 -64.77 13.02
N ALA A 826 48.95 -64.62 11.99
CA ALA A 826 50.15 -65.41 11.77
C ALA A 826 51.30 -64.52 11.28
N GLY A 827 52.51 -64.79 11.74
CA GLY A 827 53.74 -64.19 11.24
C GLY A 827 54.78 -65.26 10.96
N LYS A 828 55.57 -65.09 9.90
CA LYS A 828 56.68 -65.97 9.56
C LYS A 828 57.90 -65.18 9.06
N GLU A 829 59.08 -65.45 9.60
CA GLU A 829 60.35 -64.97 9.07
C GLU A 829 60.94 -65.99 8.08
N ILE A 830 61.45 -65.52 6.94
CA ILE A 830 62.10 -66.33 5.91
C ILE A 830 63.38 -65.60 5.47
N GLY A 831 64.47 -65.85 6.19
CA GLY A 831 65.72 -65.09 6.02
C GLY A 831 65.50 -63.62 6.35
N ALA A 832 65.70 -62.72 5.38
CA ALA A 832 65.46 -61.29 5.55
C ALA A 832 63.99 -60.87 5.31
N TRP A 833 63.13 -61.80 4.87
CA TRP A 833 61.70 -61.51 4.65
C TRP A 833 60.90 -61.76 5.92
N ARG A 834 59.94 -60.87 6.21
CA ARG A 834 58.89 -61.09 7.20
C ARG A 834 57.54 -61.08 6.48
N LEU A 835 56.85 -62.20 6.55
CA LEU A 835 55.48 -62.35 6.06
C LEU A 835 54.55 -62.33 7.27
N SER A 836 53.48 -61.56 7.19
CA SER A 836 52.46 -61.51 8.24
C SER A 836 51.08 -61.40 7.63
N GLY A 837 50.08 -61.92 8.33
CA GLY A 837 48.70 -61.75 7.92
C GLY A 837 47.74 -62.09 9.04
N GLY A 838 46.50 -61.65 8.87
CA GLY A 838 45.45 -61.91 9.83
C GLY A 838 44.07 -61.76 9.22
N ALA A 839 43.10 -62.37 9.89
CA ALA A 839 41.69 -62.25 9.59
C ALA A 839 40.95 -61.81 10.85
N THR A 840 40.07 -60.83 10.73
CA THR A 840 39.25 -60.29 11.83
C THR A 840 37.79 -60.25 11.44
N TYR A 841 36.92 -60.51 12.41
CA TYR A 841 35.49 -60.39 12.31
C TYR A 841 34.99 -59.51 13.46
N SER A 842 34.19 -58.49 13.14
CA SER A 842 33.67 -57.54 14.12
C SER A 842 32.16 -57.41 14.02
N TRP A 843 31.51 -57.29 15.18
CA TRP A 843 30.10 -56.92 15.31
C TRP A 843 30.01 -55.48 15.79
N HIS A 844 29.17 -54.68 15.14
CA HIS A 844 28.96 -53.27 15.43
C HIS A 844 27.49 -53.02 15.74
N ARG A 845 27.22 -52.24 16.80
CA ARG A 845 25.90 -51.74 17.12
C ARG A 845 25.95 -50.23 17.25
N ALA A 846 25.28 -49.53 16.35
CA ALA A 846 25.24 -48.09 16.31
C ALA A 846 23.88 -47.53 16.78
N ASP A 847 23.91 -46.57 17.70
CA ASP A 847 22.77 -45.71 18.04
C ASP A 847 22.94 -44.37 17.31
N VAL A 848 22.12 -44.13 16.28
CA VAL A 848 22.15 -42.92 15.44
C VAL A 848 21.06 -41.95 15.88
N LYS A 849 21.39 -40.66 15.98
CA LYS A 849 20.47 -39.57 16.34
C LYS A 849 20.61 -38.41 15.37
N ARG A 850 19.51 -38.04 14.72
CA ARG A 850 19.36 -36.86 13.85
C ARG A 850 18.48 -35.84 14.56
N GLU A 851 19.03 -34.69 14.91
CA GLU A 851 18.27 -33.58 15.49
C GLU A 851 17.95 -32.58 14.38
N LEU A 852 16.66 -32.42 14.07
CA LEU A 852 16.20 -31.58 12.96
C LEU A 852 15.65 -30.27 13.51
N GLN A 853 16.05 -29.16 12.89
CA GLN A 853 15.61 -27.81 13.15
C GLN A 853 15.52 -27.01 11.84
N TYR A 854 14.37 -27.07 11.17
CA TYR A 854 14.12 -26.34 9.93
C TYR A 854 12.68 -25.78 9.91
N GLY A 855 12.52 -24.53 9.48
CA GLY A 855 11.22 -23.84 9.59
C GLY A 855 10.73 -23.83 11.05
N GLU A 856 9.48 -24.25 11.25
CA GLU A 856 8.88 -24.44 12.59
C GLU A 856 9.06 -25.87 13.13
N VAL A 857 9.72 -26.77 12.39
CA VAL A 857 9.93 -28.16 12.78
C VAL A 857 11.14 -28.27 13.69
N ALA A 858 10.91 -28.82 14.89
CA ALA A 858 11.95 -29.28 15.81
C ALA A 858 11.71 -30.75 16.15
N GLY A 859 12.54 -31.64 15.60
CA GLY A 859 12.33 -33.09 15.63
C GLY A 859 13.58 -33.86 16.04
N LYS A 860 13.40 -35.08 16.56
CA LYS A 860 14.51 -36.00 16.85
C LYS A 860 14.23 -37.36 16.25
N GLN A 861 15.05 -37.78 15.30
CA GLN A 861 15.00 -39.10 14.69
C GLN A 861 16.05 -40.00 15.33
N LYS A 862 15.68 -41.23 15.66
CA LYS A 862 16.57 -42.22 16.28
C LYS A 862 16.53 -43.54 15.53
N ALA A 863 17.68 -44.10 15.18
CA ALA A 863 17.79 -45.44 14.62
C ALA A 863 18.80 -46.27 15.41
N LYS A 864 18.56 -47.58 15.44
CA LYS A 864 19.57 -48.58 15.79
C LYS A 864 19.99 -49.26 14.50
N VAL A 865 21.30 -49.31 14.26
CA VAL A 865 21.88 -49.90 13.06
C VAL A 865 22.88 -50.95 13.52
N ASP A 866 22.61 -52.20 13.22
CA ASP A 866 23.56 -53.30 13.45
C ASP A 866 24.38 -53.51 12.16
N ALA A 867 25.67 -53.78 12.30
CA ALA A 867 26.56 -54.03 11.17
C ALA A 867 27.64 -55.06 11.52
N ARG A 868 28.24 -55.68 10.51
CA ARG A 868 29.28 -56.70 10.64
C ARG A 868 30.41 -56.40 9.67
N SER A 869 31.65 -56.46 10.14
CA SER A 869 32.81 -56.31 9.26
C SER A 869 33.71 -57.54 9.29
N THR A 870 34.14 -57.97 8.11
CA THR A 870 35.17 -59.00 7.92
C THR A 870 36.36 -58.35 7.27
N GLN A 871 37.55 -58.60 7.78
CA GLN A 871 38.78 -58.07 7.23
C GLN A 871 39.85 -59.14 7.11
N LEU A 872 40.54 -59.16 5.97
CA LEU A 872 41.72 -59.97 5.69
C LEU A 872 42.86 -59.05 5.34
N PHE A 873 44.03 -59.22 5.96
CA PHE A 873 45.19 -58.42 5.66
C PHE A 873 46.47 -59.24 5.61
N THR A 874 47.41 -58.81 4.79
CA THR A 874 48.73 -59.40 4.63
C THR A 874 49.78 -58.31 4.48
N GLU A 875 50.98 -58.57 4.99
CA GLU A 875 52.15 -57.70 4.81
C GLU A 875 53.38 -58.55 4.53
N SER A 876 54.13 -58.15 3.51
CA SER A 876 55.45 -58.67 3.20
C SER A 876 56.47 -57.55 3.39
N ALA A 877 57.50 -57.79 4.19
CA ALA A 877 58.50 -56.81 4.54
C ALA A 877 59.91 -57.39 4.39
N TYR A 878 60.89 -56.58 3.97
CA TYR A 878 62.27 -57.03 3.74
C TYR A 878 63.26 -56.25 4.59
N ARG A 879 63.97 -56.91 5.50
CA ARG A 879 64.87 -56.26 6.46
C ARG A 879 66.27 -56.04 5.88
N LEU A 880 66.65 -54.77 5.78
CA LEU A 880 67.98 -54.29 5.41
C LEU A 880 68.73 -53.83 6.66
N ASN A 881 69.68 -54.62 7.14
CA ASN A 881 70.51 -54.27 8.30
C ASN A 881 71.64 -53.31 7.90
N LEU A 882 71.34 -52.00 7.84
CA LEU A 882 72.35 -50.96 7.66
C LEU A 882 72.89 -50.55 9.05
N GLN A 883 74.20 -50.34 9.22
CA GLN A 883 74.70 -49.77 10.48
C GLN A 883 74.70 -48.24 10.36
N PRO A 884 74.14 -47.47 11.30
CA PRO A 884 73.60 -47.86 12.62
C PRO A 884 72.05 -48.02 12.68
N LEU A 885 71.36 -48.31 11.58
CA LEU A 885 69.88 -48.32 11.47
C LEU A 885 69.37 -49.44 10.54
N ALA A 886 68.43 -50.26 10.98
CA ALA A 886 67.75 -51.19 10.08
C ALA A 886 66.63 -50.49 9.29
N LEU A 887 66.54 -50.74 7.99
CA LEU A 887 65.42 -50.32 7.15
C LEU A 887 64.60 -51.53 6.74
N GLU A 888 63.27 -51.41 6.76
CA GLU A 888 62.34 -52.47 6.42
C GLU A 888 61.28 -51.90 5.46
N PRO A 889 61.56 -51.86 4.14
CA PRO A 889 60.52 -51.67 3.13
C PRO A 889 59.45 -52.77 3.25
N PHE A 890 58.18 -52.38 3.12
CA PHE A 890 57.05 -53.29 3.22
C PHE A 890 55.96 -52.98 2.18
N ALA A 891 55.24 -54.02 1.80
CA ALA A 891 54.03 -53.98 1.00
C ALA A 891 52.90 -54.69 1.77
N ASN A 892 51.79 -54.00 1.98
CA ASN A 892 50.62 -54.50 2.70
C ASN A 892 49.39 -54.46 1.78
N LEU A 893 48.56 -55.50 1.85
CA LEU A 893 47.28 -55.59 1.17
C LEU A 893 46.21 -55.96 2.19
N ALA A 894 45.10 -55.20 2.20
CA ALA A 894 43.96 -55.45 3.08
C ALA A 894 42.64 -55.43 2.29
N TYR A 895 41.77 -56.39 2.56
CA TYR A 895 40.40 -56.45 2.09
C TYR A 895 39.46 -56.31 3.29
N VAL A 896 38.45 -55.46 3.18
CA VAL A 896 37.41 -55.24 4.19
C VAL A 896 36.04 -55.37 3.53
N HIS A 897 35.19 -56.22 4.08
CA HIS A 897 33.79 -56.36 3.72
C HIS A 897 32.94 -55.87 4.90
N LEU A 898 32.07 -54.89 4.67
CA LEU A 898 31.11 -54.37 5.65
C LEU A 898 29.70 -54.73 5.18
N ASP A 899 28.92 -55.36 6.05
CA ASP A 899 27.50 -55.68 5.87
C ASP A 899 26.71 -54.89 6.91
N THR A 900 25.74 -54.09 6.48
CA THR A 900 24.93 -53.20 7.34
C THR A 900 23.46 -53.57 7.21
N ASP A 901 22.81 -53.89 8.33
CA ASP A 901 21.40 -54.25 8.35
C ASP A 901 20.52 -53.01 8.07
N GLY A 902 19.38 -53.22 7.42
CA GLY A 902 18.37 -52.19 7.20
C GLY A 902 17.79 -51.64 8.50
N PHE A 903 17.34 -50.39 8.47
CA PHE A 903 16.81 -49.70 9.64
C PHE A 903 15.58 -48.86 9.30
N THR A 904 14.84 -48.48 10.34
CA THR A 904 13.80 -47.46 10.28
C THR A 904 13.92 -46.57 11.50
N GLU A 905 14.07 -45.27 11.27
CA GLU A 905 14.10 -44.26 12.31
C GLU A 905 12.77 -44.21 13.06
N LYS A 906 12.85 -43.96 14.37
CA LYS A 906 11.73 -43.58 15.22
C LYS A 906 11.76 -42.07 15.44
N GLY A 907 10.66 -41.40 15.10
CA GLY A 907 10.47 -39.97 15.32
C GLY A 907 9.21 -39.47 14.62
N ASP A 908 9.30 -38.37 13.88
CA ASP A 908 8.18 -37.68 13.23
C ASP A 908 8.10 -37.96 11.72
N ALA A 909 7.40 -37.11 10.96
CA ALA A 909 7.22 -37.25 9.51
C ALA A 909 8.54 -37.28 8.71
N ALA A 910 9.64 -36.76 9.28
CA ALA A 910 10.97 -36.73 8.67
C ALA A 910 11.83 -37.98 8.95
N ALA A 911 11.27 -38.99 9.65
CA ALA A 911 11.95 -40.26 9.87
C ALA A 911 12.33 -40.92 8.53
N LEU A 912 13.51 -41.53 8.48
CA LEU A 912 14.06 -42.23 7.32
C LEU A 912 14.11 -43.74 7.53
N LYS A 913 14.11 -44.51 6.44
CA LYS A 913 14.37 -45.96 6.42
C LYS A 913 15.33 -46.32 5.29
N SER A 914 16.07 -47.40 5.48
CA SER A 914 16.99 -47.99 4.52
C SER A 914 16.80 -49.50 4.51
N GLY A 915 17.03 -50.13 3.35
CA GLY A 915 17.27 -51.58 3.29
C GLY A 915 18.69 -51.94 3.71
N ASP A 916 18.98 -53.24 3.68
CA ASP A 916 20.33 -53.79 3.90
C ASP A 916 21.31 -53.26 2.84
N ASP A 917 22.57 -53.07 3.22
CA ASP A 917 23.62 -52.51 2.38
C ASP A 917 24.97 -53.21 2.63
N ASN A 918 25.82 -53.30 1.60
CA ASN A 918 27.15 -53.90 1.72
C ASN A 918 28.23 -53.09 0.99
N ARG A 919 29.46 -53.13 1.51
CA ARG A 919 30.61 -52.41 0.95
C ARG A 919 31.90 -53.22 1.02
N ASP A 920 32.64 -53.18 -0.08
CA ASP A 920 33.93 -53.84 -0.25
C ASP A 920 35.07 -52.84 -0.47
N LEU A 921 36.10 -52.95 0.35
CA LEU A 921 37.30 -52.11 0.27
C LEU A 921 38.56 -52.95 0.09
N VAL A 922 39.35 -52.64 -0.93
CA VAL A 922 40.71 -53.17 -1.10
C VAL A 922 41.72 -52.03 -0.93
N LEU A 923 42.61 -52.15 0.05
CA LEU A 923 43.67 -51.20 0.35
C LEU A 923 45.03 -51.81 0.06
N SER A 924 45.89 -51.07 -0.63
CA SER A 924 47.30 -51.37 -0.81
C SER A 924 48.14 -50.33 -0.08
N THR A 925 49.15 -50.73 0.67
CA THR A 925 50.09 -49.81 1.33
C THR A 925 51.52 -50.19 0.98
N LEU A 926 52.29 -49.21 0.49
CA LEU A 926 53.73 -49.34 0.28
C LEU A 926 54.44 -48.40 1.23
N GLY A 927 55.43 -48.88 1.98
CA GLY A 927 56.12 -48.04 2.93
C GLY A 927 57.50 -48.53 3.31
N VAL A 928 58.16 -47.74 4.16
CA VAL A 928 59.45 -48.07 4.76
C VAL A 928 59.37 -47.83 6.26
N ARG A 929 59.94 -48.77 7.01
CA ARG A 929 60.13 -48.67 8.45
C ARG A 929 61.60 -48.53 8.78
N ALA A 930 61.96 -47.56 9.61
CA ALA A 930 63.30 -47.37 10.14
C ALA A 930 63.32 -47.84 11.59
N LEU A 931 64.22 -48.75 11.95
CA LEU A 931 64.30 -49.35 13.29
C LEU A 931 65.69 -49.18 13.88
N LYS A 932 65.76 -48.62 15.09
CA LYS A 932 66.99 -48.48 15.86
C LYS A 932 66.82 -48.98 17.28
N THR A 933 67.74 -49.84 17.69
CA THR A 933 67.82 -50.38 19.04
C THR A 933 68.88 -49.65 19.83
N PHE A 934 68.55 -49.27 21.06
CA PHE A 934 69.46 -48.68 22.03
C PHE A 934 69.55 -49.58 23.27
N ASN A 935 70.76 -49.89 23.71
CA ASN A 935 70.97 -50.54 25.00
C ASN A 935 70.95 -49.44 26.08
N VAL A 936 69.91 -49.43 26.92
CA VAL A 936 69.73 -48.43 27.98
C VAL A 936 70.51 -48.82 29.23
N THR A 937 70.50 -50.11 29.57
CA THR A 937 71.34 -50.74 30.60
C THR A 937 71.75 -52.14 30.12
N ASP A 938 72.57 -52.86 30.87
CA ASP A 938 72.94 -54.26 30.55
C ASP A 938 71.73 -55.22 30.52
N HIS A 939 70.55 -54.78 30.99
CA HIS A 939 69.33 -55.57 31.08
C HIS A 939 68.10 -54.91 30.45
N GLN A 940 68.22 -53.70 29.88
CA GLN A 940 67.10 -52.98 29.28
C GLN A 940 67.44 -52.50 27.87
N GLN A 941 66.55 -52.83 26.93
CA GLN A 941 66.64 -52.48 25.52
C GLN A 941 65.48 -51.55 25.15
N LEU A 942 65.80 -50.47 24.42
CA LEU A 942 64.86 -49.51 23.87
C LEU A 942 64.86 -49.60 22.35
N ASP A 943 63.76 -50.04 21.76
CA ASP A 943 63.56 -50.06 20.32
C ASP A 943 62.75 -48.84 19.90
N VAL A 944 63.30 -48.04 19.00
CA VAL A 944 62.64 -46.87 18.39
C VAL A 944 62.41 -47.17 16.92
N SER A 945 61.19 -46.97 16.45
CA SER A 945 60.87 -47.10 15.03
C SER A 945 60.04 -45.95 14.49
N GLY A 946 60.30 -45.60 13.24
CA GLY A 946 59.54 -44.64 12.46
C GLY A 946 59.02 -45.29 11.18
N THR A 947 57.78 -45.01 10.80
CA THR A 947 57.11 -45.54 9.63
C THR A 947 56.69 -44.40 8.72
N LEU A 948 56.97 -44.54 7.43
CA LEU A 948 56.39 -43.70 6.39
C LEU A 948 55.85 -44.61 5.29
N GLY A 949 54.58 -44.44 4.94
CA GLY A 949 53.92 -45.23 3.91
C GLY A 949 52.96 -44.40 3.06
N TRP A 950 52.66 -44.92 1.88
CA TRP A 950 51.61 -44.46 1.00
C TRP A 950 50.54 -45.55 0.90
N GLN A 951 49.32 -45.22 1.32
CA GLN A 951 48.16 -46.07 1.20
C GLN A 951 47.32 -45.63 0.00
N HIS A 952 46.94 -46.60 -0.81
CA HIS A 952 46.10 -46.44 -1.99
C HIS A 952 44.85 -47.33 -1.88
N ASN A 953 43.68 -46.73 -2.09
CA ASN A 953 42.39 -47.42 -2.14
C ASN A 953 42.10 -47.88 -3.58
N LEU A 954 42.01 -49.20 -3.78
CA LEU A 954 41.77 -49.85 -5.08
C LEU A 954 40.28 -50.03 -5.40
N SER A 955 39.37 -49.79 -4.45
CA SER A 955 37.91 -49.88 -4.63
C SER A 955 37.29 -48.57 -5.09
N GLY A 956 35.97 -48.55 -5.33
CA GLY A 956 35.19 -47.31 -5.42
C GLY A 956 35.34 -46.49 -4.13
N THR A 957 35.42 -45.16 -4.26
CA THR A 957 35.56 -44.24 -3.12
C THR A 957 34.26 -43.57 -2.71
N GLU A 958 33.21 -43.74 -3.51
CA GLU A 958 31.89 -43.15 -3.28
C GLU A 958 31.30 -43.66 -1.96
N SER A 959 30.67 -42.75 -1.21
CA SER A 959 29.98 -43.08 0.03
C SER A 959 28.52 -42.71 -0.11
N GLU A 960 27.80 -43.46 -0.94
CA GLU A 960 26.37 -43.27 -1.21
C GLU A 960 25.51 -44.22 -0.37
N GLN A 961 24.34 -43.76 0.05
CA GLN A 961 23.30 -44.60 0.61
C GLN A 961 21.92 -44.20 0.08
N HIS A 962 21.10 -45.20 -0.25
CA HIS A 962 19.70 -44.98 -0.63
C HIS A 962 18.81 -44.96 0.61
N LEU A 963 18.13 -43.83 0.81
CA LEU A 963 17.20 -43.60 1.92
C LEU A 963 15.79 -43.38 1.38
N VAL A 964 14.80 -43.64 2.23
CA VAL A 964 13.40 -43.35 1.94
C VAL A 964 12.81 -42.65 3.15
N PHE A 965 11.99 -41.62 2.97
CA PHE A 965 11.14 -41.14 4.06
C PHE A 965 10.26 -42.30 4.55
N ALA A 966 10.21 -42.55 5.86
CA ALA A 966 9.50 -43.69 6.43
C ALA A 966 8.01 -43.68 6.06
N SER A 967 7.44 -42.47 5.97
CA SER A 967 6.06 -42.19 5.55
C SER A 967 5.81 -42.25 4.03
N GLY A 968 6.86 -42.43 3.22
CA GLY A 968 6.79 -42.48 1.75
C GLY A 968 7.37 -43.76 1.15
N SER A 969 7.46 -43.75 -0.19
CA SER A 969 7.96 -44.87 -1.01
C SER A 969 9.04 -44.47 -2.02
N THR A 970 9.27 -43.18 -2.28
CA THR A 970 10.26 -42.70 -3.24
C THR A 970 11.66 -42.73 -2.63
N PRO A 971 12.58 -43.58 -3.11
CA PRO A 971 13.96 -43.59 -2.63
C PRO A 971 14.71 -42.36 -3.14
N PHE A 972 15.68 -41.91 -2.37
CA PHE A 972 16.62 -40.86 -2.75
C PHE A 972 18.03 -41.23 -2.29
N SER A 973 19.02 -40.86 -3.10
CA SER A 973 20.42 -41.08 -2.81
C SER A 973 21.00 -39.94 -2.00
N VAL A 974 21.82 -40.28 -1.02
CA VAL A 974 22.57 -39.33 -0.22
C VAL A 974 24.01 -39.77 -0.10
N GLU A 975 24.91 -38.84 -0.36
CA GLU A 975 26.34 -39.05 -0.29
C GLU A 975 26.94 -38.42 0.97
N SER A 976 27.91 -39.10 1.57
CA SER A 976 28.84 -38.49 2.52
C SER A 976 30.18 -38.19 1.84
N SER A 977 31.10 -37.56 2.57
CA SER A 977 32.46 -37.38 2.08
C SER A 977 33.05 -38.74 1.63
N PRO A 978 33.49 -38.85 0.36
CA PRO A 978 34.01 -40.10 -0.16
C PRO A 978 35.33 -40.46 0.53
N MET A 979 35.60 -41.76 0.57
CA MET A 979 36.83 -42.31 1.11
C MET A 979 38.05 -41.76 0.36
N VAL A 980 39.15 -41.55 1.06
CA VAL A 980 40.37 -41.06 0.42
C VAL A 980 40.97 -42.11 -0.51
N ARG A 981 41.30 -41.68 -1.74
CA ARG A 981 41.98 -42.52 -2.72
C ARG A 981 43.43 -42.78 -2.32
N ASP A 982 44.09 -41.73 -1.85
CA ASP A 982 45.51 -41.71 -1.50
C ASP A 982 45.71 -41.03 -0.14
N ALA A 983 46.49 -41.66 0.73
CA ALA A 983 46.84 -41.13 2.04
C ALA A 983 48.29 -41.43 2.40
N ALA A 984 48.92 -40.49 3.10
CA ALA A 984 50.20 -40.71 3.75
C ALA A 984 49.98 -41.36 5.12
N LEU A 985 50.64 -42.49 5.34
CA LEU A 985 50.71 -43.16 6.63
C LEU A 985 52.01 -42.74 7.33
N VAL A 986 51.88 -42.20 8.53
CA VAL A 986 53.01 -41.84 9.39
C VAL A 986 52.89 -42.58 10.71
N GLY A 987 53.99 -43.16 11.18
CA GLY A 987 53.99 -43.90 12.43
C GLY A 987 55.26 -43.65 13.22
N ALA A 988 55.14 -43.61 14.54
CA ALA A 988 56.27 -43.57 15.45
C ALA A 988 55.99 -44.50 16.62
N ARG A 989 56.99 -45.28 17.01
CA ARG A 989 56.83 -46.27 18.07
C ARG A 989 58.08 -46.38 18.91
N VAL A 990 57.84 -46.47 20.21
CA VAL A 990 58.86 -46.69 21.24
C VAL A 990 58.50 -47.93 22.03
N SER A 991 59.45 -48.85 22.16
CA SER A 991 59.27 -50.13 22.86
C SER A 991 60.39 -50.31 23.87
N LEU A 992 60.03 -50.49 25.15
CA LEU A 992 60.98 -50.67 26.25
C LEU A 992 60.83 -52.07 26.85
N ALA A 993 61.90 -52.85 26.82
CA ALA A 993 61.99 -54.10 27.57
C ALA A 993 62.18 -53.78 29.06
N LEU A 994 61.17 -54.06 29.88
CA LEU A 994 61.21 -53.87 31.33
C LEU A 994 61.98 -55.00 32.04
N SER A 995 61.87 -56.21 31.51
CA SER A 995 62.57 -57.42 31.95
C SER A 995 62.76 -58.39 30.77
N LYS A 996 63.23 -59.62 31.03
CA LYS A 996 63.28 -60.69 30.01
C LYS A 996 61.90 -61.14 29.53
N ASP A 997 60.86 -60.82 30.30
CA ASP A 997 59.51 -61.36 30.13
C ASP A 997 58.45 -60.28 29.89
N ALA A 998 58.74 -59.00 30.16
CA ALA A 998 57.78 -57.91 30.04
C ALA A 998 58.29 -56.74 29.20
N ARG A 999 57.42 -56.21 28.32
CA ARG A 999 57.70 -55.08 27.42
C ARG A 999 56.53 -54.12 27.36
N VAL A 1000 56.81 -52.83 27.37
CA VAL A 1000 55.80 -51.76 27.20
C VAL A 1000 56.06 -51.02 25.90
N ASN A 1001 55.00 -50.70 25.17
CA ASN A 1001 55.09 -50.00 23.90
C ASN A 1001 54.14 -48.81 23.88
N LEU A 1002 54.65 -47.69 23.38
CA LEU A 1002 53.88 -46.51 23.03
C LEU A 1002 53.96 -46.32 21.51
N ASP A 1003 52.82 -46.25 20.87
CA ASP A 1003 52.69 -46.05 19.43
C ASP A 1003 51.84 -44.82 19.10
N TYR A 1004 52.25 -44.13 18.03
CA TYR A 1004 51.49 -43.09 17.36
C TYR A 1004 51.35 -43.49 15.89
N ASN A 1005 50.14 -43.39 15.36
CA ASN A 1005 49.85 -43.57 13.95
C ASN A 1005 49.02 -42.40 13.41
N GLY A 1006 49.26 -42.06 12.15
CA GLY A 1006 48.55 -40.99 11.46
C GLY A 1006 48.24 -41.39 10.03
N LEU A 1007 47.00 -41.17 9.61
CA LEU A 1007 46.56 -41.27 8.21
C LEU A 1007 46.22 -39.85 7.75
N LEU A 1008 47.01 -39.32 6.81
CA LEU A 1008 46.96 -37.93 6.39
C LEU A 1008 46.65 -37.84 4.90
N ALA A 1009 45.52 -37.25 4.57
CA ALA A 1009 45.09 -36.95 3.22
C ALA A 1009 44.64 -35.49 3.11
N SER A 1010 44.26 -35.04 1.91
CA SER A 1010 43.92 -33.63 1.66
C SER A 1010 42.72 -33.14 2.48
N LYS A 1011 41.69 -33.98 2.64
CA LYS A 1011 40.42 -33.65 3.32
C LYS A 1011 40.07 -34.60 4.48
N GLU A 1012 40.95 -35.53 4.82
CA GLU A 1012 40.77 -36.47 5.92
C GLU A 1012 42.07 -36.59 6.69
N LYS A 1013 41.99 -36.44 8.02
CA LYS A 1013 43.14 -36.56 8.92
C LYS A 1013 42.72 -37.36 10.12
N VAL A 1014 43.43 -38.45 10.37
CA VAL A 1014 43.19 -39.34 11.50
C VAL A 1014 44.49 -39.52 12.27
N HIS A 1015 44.40 -39.43 13.59
CA HIS A 1015 45.51 -39.58 14.52
C HIS A 1015 45.14 -40.60 15.59
N GLY A 1016 46.03 -41.56 15.83
CA GLY A 1016 45.87 -42.61 16.83
C GLY A 1016 47.07 -42.70 17.76
N VAL A 1017 46.78 -43.08 18.99
CA VAL A 1017 47.78 -43.39 20.03
C VAL A 1017 47.42 -44.72 20.66
N GLY A 1018 48.42 -45.57 20.87
CA GLY A 1018 48.29 -46.86 21.53
C GLY A 1018 49.30 -47.03 22.64
N LEU A 1019 48.87 -47.71 23.71
CA LEU A 1019 49.72 -48.18 24.79
C LEU A 1019 49.51 -49.68 24.93
N SER A 1020 50.57 -50.47 24.76
CA SER A 1020 50.51 -51.93 24.92
C SER A 1020 51.51 -52.46 25.94
N LEU A 1021 51.10 -53.52 26.64
CA LEU A 1021 51.92 -54.32 27.54
C LEU A 1021 51.96 -55.74 26.99
N ASP A 1022 53.17 -56.26 26.78
CA ASP A 1022 53.42 -57.62 26.35
C ASP A 1022 54.07 -58.40 27.50
N TRP A 1023 53.58 -59.61 27.76
CA TRP A 1023 54.10 -60.50 28.80
C TRP A 1023 54.31 -61.91 28.25
N ALA A 1024 55.55 -62.41 28.31
CA ALA A 1024 55.96 -63.76 27.97
C ALA A 1024 56.04 -64.65 29.24
N PHE A 1025 55.57 -65.90 29.18
CA PHE A 1025 55.61 -66.84 30.30
C PHE A 1025 55.87 -68.29 29.88
#